data_AF-A0AAD9FPQ7-F1
#
_entry.id   AF-A0AAD9FPQ7-F1
#
_cell.length_a   1.000
_cell.length_b   1.000
_cell.length_c   1.000
_cell.angle_alpha   90.00
_cell.angle_beta   90.00
_cell.angle_gamma   90.00
#
_symmetry.space_group_name_H-M   'P 1'
#
loop_
_entity.id
_entity.type
_entity.pdbx_description
1 polymer ?
#
loop_
_entity_poly.entity_id
_entity_poly.type
_entity_poly.pdbx_seq_one_letter_code
_entity_poly.pdbx_strand_id
1 'polypeptide(L)'
;MLLALLPFLVPQLVGAALLPRQNGTNDTSAAISAAGANSTSDGSSQIDMSSGATSAVPSASAASNAAGDSTSSDASSDISATMAASVAPAAQNTGKAAATTTYVGTGPDDLGWIQTDGLPTQTTSLLSTNPEAITPTATGPVGGMGTSPVNFNGDYSSSALEKFWDDWVPNVEEPPLNTVPEPQQPYPLPNPPPPIYPEYYTTRPKDILPGHKFPKDFLFGYATAAQQWEGAVKADGKGPSIWDWASRFPGFIADNTTSDVGDLGYYLYKEDLARIAALGANVYSFSLFWTRIYPFGFADSPVNQAGLDFYKGLADYAWSLGIEPVATLFHWDTPLAVQLEYGGFASDRIVDDYVNYAETVFRSLNGTVQKWVTFNEPVVFCSQMAAPVNSTLPPNLNSTVYPYTCSYHLVLAHAKTVQRFRELNIQGEIAFKSDNFVGIPWRSDNQDDLDAVERHQAYQIGIFAEPIYKTGDWPELIKNDLPPEILPRFTQEQSDMIKGSADFFPIDGYRDGYVQVVPGGVEACVANITNPLWPACNQVNFYDSSPAGWAIGTFGNWPTTPWLQNTWQFVRPFLADLAKRYPTKGGIYLSEFGFSEPFENEKQYIYQITQDNGRTAYFNSYLGEVLKGVVEDGLDIRGVFAWSMLDNFEWNSGLSTRFGVQYVDYNSPTRQRTFKRSALEMSEFWNAHRCSD
;
A
#
# COMPACT_ATOMS: atom_id res chain seq x y z
N MET A 1 -25.77 36.56 49.50
CA MET A 1 -26.38 36.55 50.85
C MET A 1 -26.98 35.16 51.04
N LEU A 2 -26.69 34.35 52.05
CA LEU A 2 -25.88 34.51 53.26
C LEU A 2 -25.53 33.08 53.73
N LEU A 3 -24.25 32.84 54.04
CA LEU A 3 -23.63 32.08 55.15
C LEU A 3 -24.31 30.79 55.72
N ALA A 4 -23.62 29.79 56.28
CA ALA A 4 -22.22 29.36 56.43
C ALA A 4 -22.22 28.15 57.42
N LEU A 5 -21.06 27.50 57.54
CA LEU A 5 -20.55 26.68 58.67
C LEU A 5 -20.53 25.14 58.53
N LEU A 6 -19.37 24.66 58.07
CA LEU A 6 -18.67 23.45 58.51
C LEU A 6 -18.02 23.70 59.90
N PRO A 7 -17.71 22.65 60.71
CA PRO A 7 -16.31 22.15 60.71
C PRO A 7 -16.08 20.63 60.95
N PHE A 8 -14.98 20.15 60.34
CA PHE A 8 -13.95 19.19 60.80
C PHE A 8 -14.31 17.78 61.33
N LEU A 9 -13.87 16.75 60.59
CA LEU A 9 -12.82 15.80 61.03
C LEU A 9 -12.32 14.91 59.86
N VAL A 10 -11.03 15.03 59.58
CA VAL A 10 -10.11 14.22 58.75
C VAL A 10 -8.84 14.10 59.64
N PRO A 11 -7.84 13.18 59.51
CA PRO A 11 -7.56 12.16 58.47
C PRO A 11 -7.21 10.77 58.99
N GLN A 12 -7.21 9.78 58.09
CA GLN A 12 -6.02 8.92 57.94
C GLN A 12 -5.58 8.89 56.48
N LEU A 13 -4.35 9.37 56.28
CA LEU A 13 -3.54 9.31 55.07
C LEU A 13 -3.05 7.87 54.84
N VAL A 14 -3.06 7.40 53.59
CA VAL A 14 -1.85 7.02 52.85
C VAL A 14 -2.15 7.22 51.36
N GLY A 15 -1.39 8.10 50.72
CA GLY A 15 -1.28 8.18 49.26
C GLY A 15 -0.02 7.45 48.79
N ALA A 16 -0.02 7.04 47.52
CA ALA A 16 1.12 7.24 46.62
C ALA A 16 0.69 6.87 45.20
N ALA A 17 0.81 7.86 44.32
CA ALA A 17 0.84 7.70 42.89
C ALA A 17 2.18 7.06 42.45
N LEU A 18 2.14 6.48 41.24
CA LEU A 18 3.17 6.54 40.20
C LEU A 18 4.63 6.33 40.64
N LEU A 19 5.16 5.15 40.28
CA LEU A 19 6.61 4.95 40.13
C LEU A 19 6.94 4.66 38.66
N PRO A 20 7.86 5.40 38.04
CA PRO A 20 8.59 4.94 36.87
C PRO A 20 9.70 3.98 37.31
N ARG A 21 9.99 3.00 36.43
CA ARG A 21 11.15 2.10 36.53
C ARG A 21 12.45 2.90 36.35
N GLN A 22 13.42 2.64 37.21
CA GLN A 22 14.83 2.60 36.81
C GLN A 22 15.59 1.52 37.59
N ASN A 23 16.41 0.80 36.83
CA ASN A 23 17.37 -0.20 37.27
C ASN A 23 18.38 0.41 38.25
N GLY A 24 18.74 -0.36 39.26
CA GLY A 24 19.76 0.01 40.24
C GLY A 24 21.16 -0.33 39.77
N THR A 25 22.09 0.57 40.05
CA THR A 25 23.46 0.24 40.45
C THR A 25 23.91 1.21 41.55
N ASN A 26 24.56 0.66 42.56
CA ASN A 26 24.87 1.25 43.85
C ASN A 26 26.03 2.26 43.87
N ASP A 27 26.00 3.08 44.93
CA ASP A 27 27.10 3.68 45.71
C ASP A 27 27.96 4.79 45.08
N THR A 28 27.78 6.03 45.57
CA THR A 28 28.60 6.57 46.68
C THR A 28 28.24 8.02 47.03
N SER A 29 28.39 8.31 48.32
CA SER A 29 28.20 9.57 49.04
C SER A 29 29.02 10.77 48.54
N ALA A 30 28.45 11.97 48.57
CA ALA A 30 29.06 13.15 49.22
C ALA A 30 28.07 14.34 49.27
N ALA A 31 27.90 14.89 50.47
CA ALA A 31 27.25 16.16 50.74
C ALA A 31 28.02 17.35 50.13
N ILE A 32 27.34 18.49 49.89
CA ILE A 32 27.78 19.84 50.29
C ILE A 32 26.66 20.89 50.05
N SER A 33 26.46 21.66 51.12
CA SER A 33 25.74 22.91 51.40
C SER A 33 25.15 23.84 50.31
N ALA A 34 23.89 24.22 50.58
CA ALA A 34 23.36 25.57 50.95
C ALA A 34 23.72 26.85 50.15
N ALA A 35 22.66 27.54 49.69
CA ALA A 35 22.31 28.98 49.82
C ALA A 35 21.35 29.33 48.64
N GLY A 36 20.20 29.99 48.75
CA GLY A 36 19.67 30.91 49.75
C GLY A 36 19.53 32.32 49.12
N ALA A 37 18.30 32.73 48.78
CA ALA A 37 17.76 34.09 48.53
C ALA A 37 16.80 34.06 47.31
N ASN A 38 15.47 34.20 47.35
CA ASN A 38 14.52 35.08 48.07
C ASN A 38 14.32 36.46 47.41
N SER A 39 13.07 36.72 46.96
CA SER A 39 12.33 38.00 46.77
C SER A 39 11.54 38.00 45.43
N THR A 40 10.21 37.77 45.42
CA THR A 40 9.09 38.75 45.55
C THR A 40 9.09 39.83 44.45
N SER A 41 8.01 40.26 43.79
CA SER A 41 6.56 40.24 44.06
C SER A 41 5.78 40.76 42.85
N ASP A 42 4.53 40.31 42.73
CA ASP A 42 3.27 41.02 42.41
C ASP A 42 3.09 41.95 41.20
N GLY A 43 1.90 41.82 40.58
CA GLY A 43 1.27 42.94 39.87
C GLY A 43 0.16 42.58 38.88
N SER A 44 -1.00 42.16 39.38
CA SER A 44 -2.27 42.00 38.64
C SER A 44 -2.91 43.32 38.19
N SER A 45 -3.68 43.33 37.08
CA SER A 45 -5.11 43.75 37.06
C SER A 45 -5.73 43.82 35.64
N GLN A 46 -7.03 43.49 35.58
CA GLN A 46 -7.96 43.40 34.45
C GLN A 46 -8.64 44.74 34.02
N ILE A 47 -9.60 44.59 33.07
CA ILE A 47 -10.87 45.31 32.77
C ILE A 47 -10.73 46.43 31.68
N ASP A 48 -11.59 46.71 30.68
CA ASP A 48 -13.01 46.40 30.36
C ASP A 48 -13.38 46.65 28.86
N MET A 49 -14.62 46.31 28.51
CA MET A 49 -15.39 46.30 27.24
C MET A 49 -15.68 47.63 26.49
N SER A 50 -16.10 47.54 25.21
CA SER A 50 -17.34 48.13 24.60
C SER A 50 -17.26 48.17 23.04
N SER A 51 -18.13 47.45 22.32
CA SER A 51 -19.40 47.85 21.64
C SER A 51 -19.30 48.71 20.37
N GLY A 52 -19.92 48.25 19.27
CA GLY A 52 -20.26 49.09 18.10
C GLY A 52 -20.88 48.29 16.95
N ALA A 53 -22.16 48.51 16.67
CA ALA A 53 -22.94 47.95 15.55
C ALA A 53 -23.39 49.07 14.61
N THR A 54 -23.48 48.81 13.30
CA THR A 54 -24.39 49.46 12.32
C THR A 54 -24.40 48.70 10.98
N SER A 55 -25.40 49.00 10.15
CA SER A 55 -26.19 48.13 9.27
C SER A 55 -26.14 48.44 7.75
N ALA A 56 -26.72 47.53 6.94
CA ALA A 56 -27.51 47.74 5.68
C ALA A 56 -26.84 47.59 4.27
N VAL A 57 -26.94 46.39 3.62
CA VAL A 57 -27.87 45.93 2.53
C VAL A 57 -28.16 46.90 1.32
N PRO A 58 -28.49 46.46 0.06
CA PRO A 58 -28.00 45.40 -0.86
C PRO A 58 -27.88 45.83 -2.36
N SER A 59 -27.53 44.93 -3.29
CA SER A 59 -28.10 44.96 -4.66
C SER A 59 -28.23 43.56 -5.26
N ALA A 60 -29.30 43.38 -6.03
CA ALA A 60 -29.75 42.13 -6.63
C ALA A 60 -29.81 42.24 -8.16
N SER A 61 -29.94 41.07 -8.81
CA SER A 61 -30.73 40.76 -10.03
C SER A 61 -29.99 40.34 -11.31
N ALA A 62 -30.16 39.04 -11.62
CA ALA A 62 -30.85 38.46 -12.79
C ALA A 62 -30.19 38.44 -14.20
N ALA A 63 -29.80 37.21 -14.59
CA ALA A 63 -30.23 36.41 -15.75
C ALA A 63 -30.50 37.04 -17.13
N SER A 64 -29.93 36.44 -18.19
CA SER A 64 -30.67 35.99 -19.39
C SER A 64 -29.84 35.05 -20.28
N ASN A 65 -30.52 34.02 -20.80
CA ASN A 65 -30.08 33.09 -21.85
C ASN A 65 -30.30 33.69 -23.25
N ALA A 66 -29.47 33.29 -24.23
CA ALA A 66 -29.90 33.08 -25.62
C ALA A 66 -28.89 32.22 -26.40
N ALA A 67 -29.42 31.28 -27.17
CA ALA A 67 -28.73 30.34 -28.05
C ALA A 67 -28.43 30.94 -29.45
N GLY A 68 -27.55 30.29 -30.23
CA GLY A 68 -27.36 30.59 -31.64
C GLY A 68 -26.28 29.73 -32.32
N ASP A 69 -26.75 28.84 -33.19
CA ASP A 69 -26.04 27.86 -34.04
C ASP A 69 -25.15 28.48 -35.15
N SER A 70 -24.26 27.65 -35.72
CA SER A 70 -23.88 27.51 -37.15
C SER A 70 -22.39 27.55 -37.53
N THR A 71 -21.87 26.34 -37.80
CA THR A 71 -21.12 25.82 -38.98
C THR A 71 -20.07 26.62 -39.78
N SER A 72 -19.09 25.82 -40.26
CA SER A 72 -18.19 25.96 -41.43
C SER A 72 -16.82 26.60 -41.18
N SER A 73 -15.71 26.25 -41.82
CA SER A 73 -15.26 25.12 -42.65
C SER A 73 -13.80 25.44 -43.04
N ASP A 74 -12.95 24.42 -43.18
CA ASP A 74 -11.73 24.35 -44.04
C ASP A 74 -10.66 25.46 -43.91
N ALA A 75 -9.39 25.32 -44.28
CA ALA A 75 -8.40 24.28 -44.53
C ALA A 75 -7.14 25.04 -45.02
N SER A 76 -5.94 24.46 -44.83
CA SER A 76 -4.68 24.76 -45.58
C SER A 76 -4.02 26.14 -45.33
N SER A 77 -2.70 26.35 -45.40
CA SER A 77 -1.49 25.54 -45.55
C SER A 77 -0.30 26.52 -45.47
N ASP A 78 0.83 26.04 -44.93
CA ASP A 78 2.24 26.38 -45.21
C ASP A 78 2.64 27.78 -45.73
N ILE A 79 3.52 28.45 -44.96
CA ILE A 79 4.71 29.14 -45.52
C ILE A 79 5.91 28.98 -44.56
N SER A 80 6.95 28.33 -45.07
CA SER A 80 8.33 28.32 -44.53
C SER A 80 9.07 29.63 -44.85
N ALA A 81 9.91 30.12 -43.93
CA ALA A 81 11.28 30.59 -44.21
C ALA A 81 11.97 31.22 -42.97
N THR A 82 13.01 30.54 -42.50
CA THR A 82 14.39 31.02 -42.25
C THR A 82 14.62 32.41 -41.62
N MET A 83 15.38 32.45 -40.51
CA MET A 83 16.56 33.31 -40.32
C MET A 83 17.39 32.85 -39.12
N ALA A 84 18.68 32.62 -39.37
CA ALA A 84 19.70 32.30 -38.39
C ALA A 84 20.24 33.57 -37.72
N ALA A 85 20.60 33.48 -36.44
CA ALA A 85 21.62 34.35 -35.84
C ALA A 85 22.24 33.69 -34.60
N SER A 86 23.52 33.34 -34.74
CA SER A 86 24.45 32.94 -33.70
C SER A 86 24.97 34.15 -32.90
N VAL A 87 24.98 34.10 -31.57
CA VAL A 87 25.94 34.86 -30.73
C VAL A 87 26.26 34.04 -29.46
N ALA A 88 27.53 33.66 -29.32
CA ALA A 88 28.11 33.17 -28.07
C ALA A 88 28.47 34.36 -27.15
N PRO A 89 28.74 34.09 -25.86
CA PRO A 89 30.01 34.60 -25.36
C PRO A 89 30.81 33.61 -24.52
N ALA A 90 32.11 33.87 -24.56
CA ALA A 90 33.18 33.12 -23.95
C ALA A 90 33.37 33.37 -22.45
N ALA A 91 34.09 32.42 -21.86
CA ALA A 91 34.58 32.28 -20.50
C ALA A 91 35.15 33.53 -19.81
N GLN A 92 34.98 33.57 -18.48
CA GLN A 92 35.99 34.10 -17.55
C GLN A 92 36.24 33.09 -16.42
N ASN A 93 37.51 32.68 -16.31
CA ASN A 93 38.10 31.99 -15.17
C ASN A 93 38.47 33.01 -14.09
N THR A 94 38.36 32.66 -12.80
CA THR A 94 39.49 32.72 -11.83
C THR A 94 39.10 32.21 -10.44
N GLY A 95 39.62 31.03 -10.09
CA GLY A 95 40.31 30.71 -8.83
C GLY A 95 39.54 30.72 -7.51
N LYS A 96 39.43 29.55 -6.86
CA LYS A 96 40.26 29.23 -5.68
C LYS A 96 40.01 27.81 -5.14
N ALA A 97 41.14 27.19 -4.79
CA ALA A 97 41.37 26.20 -3.73
C ALA A 97 40.63 24.86 -3.78
N ALA A 98 41.40 23.84 -4.17
CA ALA A 98 41.19 22.46 -3.77
C ALA A 98 41.20 22.33 -2.23
N ALA A 99 40.22 21.61 -1.70
CA ALA A 99 40.32 20.91 -0.44
C ALA A 99 39.81 19.48 -0.67
N THR A 100 40.75 18.57 -0.88
CA THR A 100 40.52 17.14 -0.79
C THR A 100 40.20 16.83 0.66
N THR A 101 39.01 16.29 0.94
CA THR A 101 38.74 15.68 2.24
C THR A 101 37.83 14.48 2.02
N THR A 102 38.47 13.33 1.89
CA THR A 102 37.88 12.01 2.02
C THR A 102 37.39 11.86 3.46
N TYR A 103 36.08 11.73 3.69
CA TYR A 103 35.60 11.08 4.92
C TYR A 103 34.32 10.29 4.66
N VAL A 104 34.40 9.05 5.14
CA VAL A 104 33.41 8.00 5.19
C VAL A 104 32.46 8.29 6.35
N GLY A 105 31.15 8.14 6.13
CA GLY A 105 30.10 8.21 7.15
C GLY A 105 28.89 7.41 6.72
N THR A 106 28.62 6.34 7.46
CA THR A 106 27.62 5.27 7.27
C THR A 106 26.23 5.65 7.81
N GLY A 107 25.15 5.23 7.14
CA GLY A 107 23.71 5.46 7.44
C GLY A 107 23.16 4.71 8.68
N PRO A 108 21.88 4.25 8.74
CA PRO A 108 20.75 4.23 7.77
C PRO A 108 19.49 4.96 8.35
N ASP A 109 18.41 5.29 7.65
CA ASP A 109 17.30 4.41 7.21
C ASP A 109 16.49 5.19 6.16
N ASP A 110 16.50 4.72 4.91
CA ASP A 110 15.69 5.24 3.82
C ASP A 110 15.06 4.03 3.13
N LEU A 111 13.74 3.87 3.31
CA LEU A 111 12.96 2.80 2.70
C LEU A 111 12.83 3.12 1.22
N GLY A 112 13.79 2.58 0.47
CA GLY A 112 14.04 2.86 -0.93
C GLY A 112 12.82 2.73 -1.82
N TRP A 113 12.39 3.88 -2.31
CA TRP A 113 11.60 4.05 -3.52
C TRP A 113 12.20 5.23 -4.24
N ILE A 114 12.83 5.00 -5.40
CA ILE A 114 13.38 6.02 -6.33
C ILE A 114 13.78 7.32 -5.60
N GLN A 115 15.04 7.49 -5.19
CA GLN A 115 15.50 8.70 -4.50
C GLN A 115 14.98 9.98 -5.17
N THR A 116 13.93 10.59 -4.58
CA THR A 116 13.47 11.93 -4.92
C THR A 116 14.13 12.89 -3.95
N ASP A 117 15.43 13.16 -4.15
CA ASP A 117 16.13 14.20 -3.39
C ASP A 117 15.50 15.56 -3.71
N GLY A 118 14.79 16.12 -2.74
CA GLY A 118 14.00 17.32 -2.99
C GLY A 118 13.59 18.10 -1.77
N LEU A 119 14.43 18.32 -0.74
CA LEU A 119 14.26 19.46 0.17
C LEU A 119 15.57 20.02 0.76
N PRO A 120 15.69 21.34 0.96
CA PRO A 120 16.77 21.99 1.71
C PRO A 120 16.49 21.95 3.22
N THR A 121 17.32 21.26 4.00
CA THR A 121 17.19 21.20 5.46
C THR A 121 17.72 22.46 6.15
N GLN A 122 16.84 23.23 6.79
CA GLN A 122 17.21 24.03 7.96
C GLN A 122 16.91 23.20 9.23
N THR A 123 17.97 22.86 9.96
CA THR A 123 17.92 22.13 11.23
C THR A 123 17.58 23.05 12.41
N THR A 124 16.62 22.64 13.24
CA THR A 124 16.59 22.97 14.67
C THR A 124 16.68 21.69 15.48
N SER A 125 17.56 21.71 16.48
CA SER A 125 18.01 20.57 17.27
C SER A 125 16.95 20.08 18.28
N LEU A 126 16.86 18.76 18.45
CA LEU A 126 16.53 18.17 19.75
C LEU A 126 17.57 17.13 20.14
N LEU A 127 18.30 17.47 21.21
CA LEU A 127 19.23 16.64 21.94
C LEU A 127 18.47 15.73 22.92
N SER A 128 18.69 14.42 22.86
CA SER A 128 19.02 13.62 24.05
C SER A 128 19.50 12.23 23.63
N THR A 129 20.79 11.97 23.77
CA THR A 129 21.39 10.65 23.60
C THR A 129 21.20 9.84 24.89
N ASN A 130 20.62 8.64 24.76
CA ASN A 130 20.65 7.64 25.82
C ASN A 130 22.04 6.95 25.81
N PRO A 131 22.86 7.08 26.86
CA PRO A 131 24.21 6.49 26.91
C PRO A 131 24.24 4.97 27.17
N GLU A 132 23.08 4.31 27.33
CA GLU A 132 22.96 2.85 27.50
C GLU A 132 22.47 2.11 26.24
N ALA A 133 22.42 2.78 25.08
CA ALA A 133 22.19 2.07 23.83
C ALA A 133 23.33 1.06 23.61
N ILE A 134 23.01 -0.22 23.72
CA ILE A 134 23.85 -1.35 23.34
C ILE A 134 24.42 -1.00 21.97
N THR A 135 25.75 -0.94 21.89
CA THR A 135 26.46 -0.62 20.67
C THR A 135 25.93 -1.53 19.56
N PRO A 136 25.35 -0.99 18.47
CA PRO A 136 24.96 -1.81 17.33
C PRO A 136 26.23 -2.52 16.87
N THR A 137 26.26 -3.84 17.08
CA THR A 137 27.30 -4.66 16.47
C THR A 137 27.18 -4.40 14.98
N ALA A 138 28.28 -3.92 14.39
CA ALA A 138 28.40 -3.40 13.04
C ALA A 138 27.35 -3.98 12.07
N THR A 139 26.64 -3.08 11.38
CA THR A 139 26.01 -3.35 10.10
C THR A 139 27.05 -4.00 9.19
N GLY A 140 27.07 -5.32 9.20
CA GLY A 140 27.83 -6.06 8.22
C GLY A 140 27.28 -5.68 6.85
N PRO A 141 28.13 -5.65 5.80
CA PRO A 141 27.58 -5.85 4.48
C PRO A 141 26.76 -7.14 4.58
N VAL A 142 25.52 -7.14 4.09
CA VAL A 142 24.77 -8.39 3.87
C VAL A 142 25.75 -9.28 3.14
N GLY A 143 26.30 -10.24 3.88
CA GLY A 143 27.47 -10.96 3.43
C GLY A 143 27.12 -11.61 2.12
N GLY A 144 28.06 -11.64 1.18
CA GLY A 144 28.05 -12.61 0.11
C GLY A 144 28.14 -14.02 0.70
N MET A 145 27.10 -14.47 1.41
CA MET A 145 26.74 -15.85 1.44
C MET A 145 26.05 -16.07 0.10
N GLY A 146 26.83 -16.38 -0.93
CA GLY A 146 26.34 -17.27 -1.97
C GLY A 146 26.02 -18.59 -1.26
N THR A 147 24.84 -18.67 -0.66
CA THR A 147 24.37 -19.94 -0.12
C THR A 147 24.28 -20.87 -1.32
N SER A 148 24.99 -22.00 -1.24
CA SER A 148 24.78 -23.03 -2.25
C SER A 148 23.29 -23.39 -2.20
N PRO A 149 22.63 -23.57 -3.36
CA PRO A 149 21.23 -23.93 -3.39
C PRO A 149 20.91 -25.05 -2.41
N VAL A 150 19.87 -24.86 -1.60
CA VAL A 150 19.42 -25.87 -0.65
C VAL A 150 18.65 -26.92 -1.43
N ASN A 151 19.14 -28.16 -1.43
CA ASN A 151 18.45 -29.26 -2.07
C ASN A 151 17.64 -30.05 -1.03
N PHE A 152 16.31 -30.00 -1.14
CA PHE A 152 15.40 -30.70 -0.24
C PHE A 152 15.30 -32.22 -0.55
N ASN A 153 15.90 -32.69 -1.63
CA ASN A 153 15.98 -34.10 -2.07
C ASN A 153 14.62 -34.81 -2.14
N GLY A 154 13.52 -34.06 -2.32
CA GLY A 154 12.16 -34.59 -2.31
C GLY A 154 11.66 -35.10 -0.94
N ASP A 155 12.36 -34.80 0.17
CA ASP A 155 11.87 -35.12 1.52
C ASP A 155 10.91 -34.04 2.01
N TYR A 156 9.61 -34.34 1.88
CA TYR A 156 8.52 -33.48 2.33
C TYR A 156 7.81 -34.02 3.58
N SER A 157 8.51 -34.83 4.38
CA SER A 157 7.95 -35.36 5.63
C SER A 157 7.66 -34.25 6.63
N SER A 158 6.73 -34.48 7.56
CA SER A 158 6.45 -33.52 8.64
C SER A 158 7.69 -33.24 9.49
N SER A 159 8.60 -34.22 9.66
CA SER A 159 9.89 -34.01 10.31
C SER A 159 10.83 -33.11 9.52
N ALA A 160 10.84 -33.21 8.19
CA ALA A 160 11.62 -32.32 7.34
C ALA A 160 11.07 -30.89 7.39
N LEU A 161 9.74 -30.73 7.41
CA LEU A 161 9.08 -29.43 7.55
C LEU A 161 9.40 -28.78 8.91
N GLU A 162 9.31 -29.54 10.00
CA GLU A 162 9.65 -29.04 11.34
C GLU A 162 11.11 -28.60 11.41
N LYS A 163 12.03 -29.43 10.89
CA LYS A 163 13.44 -29.08 10.79
C LYS A 163 13.65 -27.83 9.93
N PHE A 164 12.90 -27.68 8.84
CA PHE A 164 13.01 -26.53 7.96
C PHE A 164 12.63 -25.23 8.67
N TRP A 165 11.54 -25.24 9.45
CA TRP A 165 11.19 -24.15 10.35
C TRP A 165 12.30 -23.85 11.36
N ASP A 166 12.80 -24.86 12.07
CA ASP A 166 13.81 -24.67 13.11
C ASP A 166 15.14 -24.12 12.58
N ASP A 167 15.56 -24.57 11.38
CA ASP A 167 16.83 -24.18 10.77
C ASP A 167 16.81 -22.74 10.23
N TRP A 168 15.67 -22.30 9.65
CA TRP A 168 15.60 -21.06 8.88
C TRP A 168 14.76 -19.97 9.54
N VAL A 169 13.71 -20.33 10.27
CA VAL A 169 12.79 -19.38 10.91
C VAL A 169 12.59 -19.77 12.39
N PRO A 170 13.64 -19.67 13.21
CA PRO A 170 13.54 -20.03 14.62
C PRO A 170 12.65 -19.03 15.38
N ASN A 171 12.16 -19.47 16.55
CA ASN A 171 11.41 -18.66 17.51
C ASN A 171 10.10 -18.07 16.96
N VAL A 172 9.32 -18.85 16.21
CA VAL A 172 7.96 -18.46 15.80
C VAL A 172 7.08 -18.26 17.04
N GLU A 173 6.44 -17.10 17.14
CA GLU A 173 5.45 -16.82 18.18
C GLU A 173 4.15 -17.58 17.90
N GLU A 174 3.69 -18.37 18.88
CA GLU A 174 2.44 -19.11 18.75
C GLU A 174 1.22 -18.20 19.01
N PRO A 175 0.17 -18.29 18.18
CA PRO A 175 -1.05 -17.53 18.41
C PRO A 175 -1.76 -17.98 19.70
N PRO A 176 -2.38 -17.07 20.46
CA PRO A 176 -3.11 -17.41 21.69
C PRO A 176 -4.47 -18.09 21.44
N LEU A 177 -4.86 -18.29 20.17
CA LEU A 177 -6.06 -19.00 19.76
C LEU A 177 -5.67 -20.27 19.01
N ASN A 178 -6.43 -21.34 19.20
CA ASN A 178 -6.30 -22.62 18.50
C ASN A 178 -7.64 -23.16 17.98
N THR A 179 -8.69 -22.33 18.03
CA THR A 179 -10.05 -22.65 17.56
C THR A 179 -10.64 -21.42 16.91
N VAL A 180 -11.53 -21.62 15.93
CA VAL A 180 -12.29 -20.55 15.27
C VAL A 180 -13.55 -20.22 16.10
N PRO A 181 -13.64 -19.04 16.75
CA PRO A 181 -14.83 -18.66 17.51
C PRO A 181 -16.00 -18.30 16.58
N GLU A 182 -17.24 -18.57 17.02
CA GLU A 182 -18.45 -18.09 16.33
C GLU A 182 -18.81 -16.69 16.82
N PRO A 183 -18.95 -15.69 15.92
CA PRO A 183 -19.36 -14.35 16.31
C PRO A 183 -20.87 -14.26 16.52
N GLN A 184 -21.31 -13.20 17.20
CA GLN A 184 -22.71 -12.81 17.21
C GLN A 184 -23.17 -12.42 15.79
N GLN A 185 -24.35 -12.89 15.37
CA GLN A 185 -25.00 -12.49 14.12
C GLN A 185 -26.45 -11.99 14.33
N PRO A 186 -26.84 -10.84 13.73
CA PRO A 186 -25.97 -9.90 13.03
C PRO A 186 -24.97 -9.25 14.00
N TYR A 187 -23.80 -8.88 13.49
CA TYR A 187 -22.79 -8.21 14.32
C TYR A 187 -23.30 -6.82 14.72
N PRO A 188 -23.26 -6.44 16.01
CA PRO A 188 -23.75 -5.15 16.44
C PRO A 188 -22.84 -4.01 15.97
N LEU A 189 -23.39 -3.05 15.21
CA LEU A 189 -22.71 -1.79 14.94
C LEU A 189 -22.85 -0.83 16.13
N PRO A 190 -21.82 -0.02 16.42
CA PRO A 190 -21.94 1.08 17.37
C PRO A 190 -22.86 2.17 16.82
N ASN A 191 -23.27 3.11 17.68
CA ASN A 191 -23.96 4.30 17.22
C ASN A 191 -23.09 5.06 16.19
N PRO A 192 -23.70 5.68 15.15
CA PRO A 192 -22.96 6.52 14.23
C PRO A 192 -22.17 7.60 14.96
N PRO A 193 -20.97 7.94 14.47
CA PRO A 193 -20.16 8.97 15.10
C PRO A 193 -20.83 10.34 14.89
N PRO A 194 -20.63 11.32 15.79
CA PRO A 194 -21.15 12.67 15.59
C PRO A 194 -20.54 13.30 14.32
N PRO A 195 -21.23 14.22 13.60
CA PRO A 195 -20.66 14.90 12.45
C PRO A 195 -19.33 15.59 12.79
N ILE A 196 -18.33 15.51 11.89
CA ILE A 196 -17.02 16.16 12.09
C ILE A 196 -17.17 17.69 12.05
N TYR A 197 -17.95 18.19 11.10
CA TYR A 197 -18.20 19.61 10.90
C TYR A 197 -19.71 19.89 10.82
N PRO A 198 -20.14 21.14 11.04
CA PRO A 198 -21.52 21.55 10.78
C PRO A 198 -21.94 21.28 9.32
N GLU A 199 -23.22 21.01 9.09
CA GLU A 199 -23.75 20.65 7.75
C GLU A 199 -23.54 21.75 6.68
N TYR A 200 -23.36 23.01 7.08
CA TYR A 200 -23.03 24.10 6.14
C TYR A 200 -21.55 24.11 5.71
N TYR A 201 -20.70 23.32 6.35
CA TYR A 201 -19.26 23.25 6.09
C TYR A 201 -18.85 21.97 5.37
N THR A 202 -19.44 20.84 5.78
CA THR A 202 -19.16 19.54 5.15
C THR A 202 -20.44 18.79 4.86
N THR A 203 -20.48 18.14 3.70
CA THR A 203 -21.56 17.24 3.32
C THR A 203 -21.41 15.92 4.08
N ARG A 204 -22.49 15.36 4.61
CA ARG A 204 -22.46 14.02 5.21
C ARG A 204 -22.29 12.95 4.13
N PRO A 205 -21.75 11.78 4.45
CA PRO A 205 -21.54 10.70 3.49
C PRO A 205 -22.78 10.34 2.65
N LYS A 206 -23.95 10.20 3.28
CA LYS A 206 -25.22 9.91 2.57
C LYS A 206 -25.71 11.03 1.64
N ASP A 207 -25.22 12.25 1.84
CA ASP A 207 -25.66 13.46 1.15
C ASP A 207 -24.64 13.86 0.04
N ILE A 208 -23.57 13.08 -0.17
CA ILE A 208 -22.63 13.24 -1.29
C ILE A 208 -23.32 12.81 -2.58
N LEU A 209 -23.62 13.74 -3.50
CA LEU A 209 -24.30 13.43 -4.78
C LEU A 209 -25.69 12.78 -4.59
N PRO A 210 -26.59 13.43 -3.84
CA PRO A 210 -27.84 12.81 -3.40
C PRO A 210 -28.69 12.36 -4.60
N GLY A 211 -29.18 11.13 -4.53
CA GLY A 211 -30.01 10.52 -5.57
C GLY A 211 -29.24 9.77 -6.67
N HIS A 212 -27.92 9.90 -6.75
CA HIS A 212 -27.10 9.06 -7.62
C HIS A 212 -26.90 7.68 -7.01
N LYS A 213 -26.77 6.66 -7.85
CA LYS A 213 -26.67 5.27 -7.44
C LYS A 213 -25.63 4.53 -8.25
N PHE A 214 -24.89 3.63 -7.62
CA PHE A 214 -24.10 2.64 -8.33
C PHE A 214 -25.00 1.63 -9.05
N PRO A 215 -24.50 0.96 -10.10
CA PRO A 215 -25.16 -0.16 -10.74
C PRO A 215 -25.56 -1.25 -9.73
N LYS A 216 -26.61 -2.02 -10.07
CA LYS A 216 -27.14 -3.07 -9.18
C LYS A 216 -26.07 -4.08 -8.75
N ASP A 217 -25.19 -4.45 -9.67
CA ASP A 217 -24.18 -5.49 -9.46
C ASP A 217 -22.82 -4.90 -9.03
N PHE A 218 -22.77 -3.64 -8.57
CA PHE A 218 -21.53 -3.00 -8.13
C PHE A 218 -21.01 -3.63 -6.84
N LEU A 219 -19.73 -3.95 -6.81
CA LEU A 219 -19.06 -4.56 -5.67
C LEU A 219 -18.43 -3.51 -4.76
N PHE A 220 -18.85 -3.47 -3.51
CA PHE A 220 -18.33 -2.58 -2.47
C PHE A 220 -17.90 -3.41 -1.26
N GLY A 221 -16.63 -3.32 -0.90
CA GLY A 221 -16.10 -4.13 0.19
C GLY A 221 -14.67 -3.82 0.57
N TYR A 222 -13.98 -4.83 1.09
CA TYR A 222 -12.69 -4.67 1.76
C TYR A 222 -11.70 -5.74 1.30
N ALA A 223 -10.42 -5.41 1.40
CA ALA A 223 -9.31 -6.29 1.06
C ALA A 223 -8.43 -6.64 2.28
N THR A 224 -7.81 -7.82 2.21
CA THR A 224 -6.74 -8.30 3.09
C THR A 224 -5.76 -9.18 2.31
N ALA A 225 -4.56 -9.39 2.85
CA ALA A 225 -3.58 -10.34 2.34
C ALA A 225 -3.15 -11.35 3.42
N ALA A 226 -2.89 -12.59 3.02
CA ALA A 226 -2.58 -13.70 3.92
C ALA A 226 -1.42 -13.39 4.87
N GLN A 227 -0.26 -12.95 4.34
CA GLN A 227 0.90 -12.56 5.14
C GLN A 227 0.63 -11.40 6.10
N GLN A 228 -0.27 -10.49 5.73
CA GLN A 228 -0.52 -9.27 6.49
C GLN A 228 -1.56 -9.46 7.60
N TRP A 229 -2.51 -10.38 7.42
CA TRP A 229 -3.69 -10.53 8.27
C TRP A 229 -3.79 -11.88 9.00
N GLU A 230 -3.48 -13.01 8.35
CA GLU A 230 -3.82 -14.34 8.90
C GLU A 230 -3.10 -14.66 10.20
N GLY A 231 -1.78 -14.44 10.24
CA GLY A 231 -0.92 -15.01 11.27
C GLY A 231 -0.93 -16.54 11.26
N ALA A 232 -0.70 -17.14 12.43
CA ALA A 232 -0.66 -18.59 12.62
C ALA A 232 0.29 -19.28 11.62
N VAL A 233 1.49 -18.72 11.47
CA VAL A 233 2.37 -19.02 10.33
C VAL A 233 2.92 -20.44 10.31
N LYS A 234 2.90 -21.15 11.46
CA LYS A 234 3.31 -22.56 11.62
C LYS A 234 2.11 -23.51 11.89
N ALA A 235 0.88 -22.99 11.93
CA ALA A 235 -0.30 -23.79 12.20
C ALA A 235 -0.66 -24.72 11.04
N ASP A 236 -1.18 -25.90 11.38
CA ASP A 236 -1.80 -26.86 10.46
C ASP A 236 -0.96 -27.18 9.21
N GLY A 237 0.36 -27.34 9.40
CA GLY A 237 1.27 -27.81 8.37
C GLY A 237 1.69 -26.77 7.34
N LYS A 238 1.44 -25.47 7.57
CA LYS A 238 1.97 -24.40 6.72
C LYS A 238 3.52 -24.38 6.74
N GLY A 239 4.13 -24.12 5.59
CA GLY A 239 5.58 -23.89 5.47
C GLY A 239 5.99 -22.41 5.52
N PRO A 240 7.29 -22.12 5.67
CA PRO A 240 7.78 -20.75 5.77
C PRO A 240 7.79 -20.05 4.41
N SER A 241 7.33 -18.80 4.39
CA SER A 241 7.52 -17.87 3.28
C SER A 241 8.85 -17.12 3.42
N ILE A 242 9.25 -16.40 2.38
CA ILE A 242 10.40 -15.50 2.44
C ILE A 242 10.23 -14.37 3.46
N TRP A 243 9.00 -13.94 3.77
CA TRP A 243 8.72 -12.92 4.79
C TRP A 243 8.83 -13.47 6.21
N ASP A 244 8.43 -14.73 6.41
CA ASP A 244 8.62 -15.42 7.69
C ASP A 244 10.13 -15.45 8.05
N TRP A 245 11.00 -15.70 7.06
CA TRP A 245 12.46 -15.65 7.21
C TRP A 245 13.03 -14.23 7.30
N ALA A 246 12.70 -13.35 6.36
CA ALA A 246 13.33 -12.03 6.25
C ALA A 246 13.00 -11.14 7.46
N SER A 247 11.81 -11.26 8.03
CA SER A 247 11.42 -10.54 9.25
C SER A 247 12.30 -10.84 10.47
N ARG A 248 13.10 -11.91 10.44
CA ARG A 248 14.04 -12.25 11.52
C ARG A 248 15.33 -11.44 11.49
N PHE A 249 15.62 -10.75 10.40
CA PHE A 249 16.80 -9.89 10.32
C PHE A 249 16.54 -8.58 11.07
N PRO A 250 17.37 -8.23 12.07
CA PRO A 250 17.21 -6.96 12.79
C PRO A 250 17.22 -5.76 11.85
N GLY A 251 16.24 -4.88 12.00
CA GLY A 251 16.07 -3.68 11.17
C GLY A 251 15.48 -3.94 9.78
N PHE A 252 15.17 -5.18 9.41
CA PHE A 252 14.48 -5.46 8.14
C PHE A 252 13.03 -4.94 8.18
N ILE A 253 12.32 -5.21 9.27
CA ILE A 253 11.05 -4.56 9.59
C ILE A 253 11.35 -3.39 10.52
N ALA A 254 10.78 -2.21 10.23
CA ALA A 254 11.07 -0.96 10.92
C ALA A 254 10.86 -1.03 12.44
N ASP A 255 9.87 -1.78 12.90
CA ASP A 255 9.57 -2.01 14.32
C ASP A 255 10.04 -3.38 14.84
N ASN A 256 10.76 -4.16 14.02
CA ASN A 256 11.20 -5.53 14.28
C ASN A 256 10.07 -6.52 14.60
N THR A 257 8.83 -6.21 14.24
CA THR A 257 7.71 -7.15 14.40
C THR A 257 7.77 -8.25 13.36
N THR A 258 7.07 -9.35 13.67
CA THR A 258 6.87 -10.47 12.76
C THR A 258 5.38 -10.64 12.49
N SER A 259 5.04 -11.32 11.41
CA SER A 259 3.67 -11.69 11.09
C SER A 259 3.23 -13.01 11.75
N ASP A 260 3.99 -13.54 12.72
CA ASP A 260 3.76 -14.89 13.28
C ASP A 260 2.35 -15.06 13.81
N VAL A 261 1.90 -14.08 14.61
CA VAL A 261 0.56 -13.99 15.18
C VAL A 261 -0.40 -13.26 14.25
N GLY A 262 0.10 -12.33 13.43
CA GLY A 262 -0.68 -11.44 12.58
C GLY A 262 -1.78 -10.72 13.37
N ASP A 263 -2.93 -10.54 12.72
CA ASP A 263 -4.15 -10.07 13.36
C ASP A 263 -5.04 -11.23 13.81
N LEU A 264 -4.53 -12.48 13.85
CA LEU A 264 -5.30 -13.69 14.11
C LEU A 264 -6.40 -13.98 13.07
N GLY A 265 -6.23 -13.49 11.83
CA GLY A 265 -7.18 -13.74 10.75
C GLY A 265 -7.50 -15.22 10.52
N TYR A 266 -6.51 -16.10 10.70
CA TYR A 266 -6.69 -17.55 10.59
C TYR A 266 -7.78 -18.10 11.54
N TYR A 267 -7.94 -17.49 12.72
CA TYR A 267 -8.92 -17.92 13.73
C TYR A 267 -10.14 -17.00 13.80
N LEU A 268 -10.00 -15.72 13.46
CA LEU A 268 -11.05 -14.71 13.62
C LEU A 268 -11.76 -14.33 12.33
N TYR A 269 -11.51 -15.03 11.22
CA TYR A 269 -12.14 -14.73 9.93
C TYR A 269 -13.67 -14.66 9.98
N LYS A 270 -14.30 -15.49 10.82
CA LYS A 270 -15.76 -15.46 10.97
C LYS A 270 -16.24 -14.16 11.60
N GLU A 271 -15.55 -13.67 12.62
CA GLU A 271 -15.84 -12.38 13.24
C GLU A 271 -15.57 -11.24 12.26
N ASP A 272 -14.41 -11.24 11.60
CA ASP A 272 -14.04 -10.18 10.66
C ASP A 272 -15.04 -10.08 9.50
N LEU A 273 -15.47 -11.21 8.93
CA LEU A 273 -16.50 -11.25 7.88
C LEU A 273 -17.89 -10.82 8.38
N ALA A 274 -18.29 -11.22 9.59
CA ALA A 274 -19.56 -10.77 10.18
C ALA A 274 -19.57 -9.24 10.42
N ARG A 275 -18.42 -8.66 10.75
CA ARG A 275 -18.24 -7.22 10.97
C ARG A 275 -18.39 -6.43 9.66
N ILE A 276 -17.76 -6.85 8.56
CA ILE A 276 -17.94 -6.17 7.27
C ILE A 276 -19.31 -6.42 6.65
N ALA A 277 -19.94 -7.57 6.89
CA ALA A 277 -21.33 -7.82 6.52
C ALA A 277 -22.28 -6.81 7.20
N ALA A 278 -22.04 -6.52 8.49
CA ALA A 278 -22.81 -5.52 9.22
C ALA A 278 -22.61 -4.10 8.66
N LEU A 279 -21.43 -3.79 8.11
CA LEU A 279 -21.16 -2.54 7.37
C LEU A 279 -21.81 -2.50 5.98
N GLY A 280 -22.42 -3.60 5.51
CA GLY A 280 -23.10 -3.68 4.22
C GLY A 280 -22.19 -4.05 3.04
N ALA A 281 -20.98 -4.57 3.30
CA ALA A 281 -20.12 -5.09 2.24
C ALA A 281 -20.80 -6.24 1.50
N ASN A 282 -20.62 -6.31 0.19
CA ASN A 282 -21.08 -7.42 -0.66
C ASN A 282 -19.93 -8.14 -1.36
N VAL A 283 -18.67 -7.75 -1.09
CA VAL A 283 -17.46 -8.39 -1.62
C VAL A 283 -16.35 -8.41 -0.56
N TYR A 284 -15.51 -9.44 -0.59
CA TYR A 284 -14.31 -9.55 0.22
C TYR A 284 -13.16 -10.10 -0.62
N SER A 285 -12.09 -9.30 -0.73
CA SER A 285 -10.86 -9.68 -1.43
C SER A 285 -9.84 -10.22 -0.43
N PHE A 286 -9.36 -11.44 -0.66
CA PHE A 286 -8.31 -12.08 0.16
C PHE A 286 -7.24 -12.70 -0.72
N SER A 287 -6.06 -12.95 -0.16
CA SER A 287 -5.05 -13.79 -0.78
C SER A 287 -4.89 -15.11 -0.05
N LEU A 288 -4.26 -16.07 -0.73
CA LEU A 288 -3.89 -17.36 -0.16
C LEU A 288 -2.38 -17.42 0.06
N PHE A 289 -1.95 -18.05 1.15
CA PHE A 289 -0.59 -18.52 1.29
C PHE A 289 -0.35 -19.71 0.38
N TRP A 290 0.56 -19.56 -0.59
CA TRP A 290 1.07 -20.70 -1.34
C TRP A 290 1.62 -21.77 -0.38
N THR A 291 2.39 -21.35 0.63
CA THR A 291 2.99 -22.25 1.63
C THR A 291 1.99 -22.91 2.59
N ARG A 292 0.74 -22.45 2.65
CA ARG A 292 -0.31 -23.14 3.39
C ARG A 292 -0.92 -24.29 2.57
N ILE A 293 -0.85 -24.22 1.23
CA ILE A 293 -1.33 -25.27 0.32
C ILE A 293 -0.22 -26.25 -0.06
N TYR A 294 0.96 -25.75 -0.42
CA TYR A 294 2.16 -26.54 -0.69
C TYR A 294 3.27 -26.07 0.26
N PRO A 295 3.52 -26.77 1.38
CA PRO A 295 4.45 -26.30 2.41
C PRO A 295 5.88 -26.04 1.92
N PHE A 296 6.32 -26.78 0.91
CA PHE A 296 7.62 -26.58 0.26
C PHE A 296 7.52 -25.82 -1.08
N GLY A 297 6.32 -25.50 -1.54
CA GLY A 297 6.06 -24.74 -2.78
C GLY A 297 6.19 -25.54 -4.09
N PHE A 298 6.94 -26.64 -4.13
CA PHE A 298 7.18 -27.41 -5.35
C PHE A 298 5.95 -28.18 -5.84
N ALA A 299 5.82 -28.35 -7.16
CA ALA A 299 4.72 -29.09 -7.79
C ALA A 299 4.65 -30.57 -7.39
N ASP A 300 5.79 -31.18 -7.07
CA ASP A 300 5.91 -32.56 -6.62
C ASP A 300 5.80 -32.73 -5.09
N SER A 301 5.68 -31.62 -4.36
CA SER A 301 5.45 -31.65 -2.91
C SER A 301 3.98 -31.95 -2.57
N PRO A 302 3.69 -32.61 -1.43
CA PRO A 302 2.33 -32.97 -1.07
C PRO A 302 1.48 -31.73 -0.75
N VAL A 303 0.22 -31.78 -1.19
CA VAL A 303 -0.81 -30.79 -0.81
C VAL A 303 -1.12 -30.92 0.67
N ASN A 304 -1.15 -29.78 1.37
CA ASN A 304 -1.68 -29.67 2.72
C ASN A 304 -3.20 -29.44 2.69
N GLN A 305 -3.95 -30.50 2.98
CA GLN A 305 -5.42 -30.45 2.95
C GLN A 305 -6.01 -29.45 3.96
N ALA A 306 -5.41 -29.30 5.14
CA ALA A 306 -5.92 -28.37 6.15
C ALA A 306 -5.87 -26.91 5.67
N GLY A 307 -4.88 -26.56 4.85
CA GLY A 307 -4.81 -25.27 4.17
C GLY A 307 -5.95 -25.04 3.19
N LEU A 308 -6.25 -26.03 2.35
CA LEU A 308 -7.38 -25.95 1.42
C LEU A 308 -8.72 -25.85 2.15
N ASP A 309 -8.90 -26.62 3.22
CA ASP A 309 -10.11 -26.62 4.03
C ASP A 309 -10.35 -25.26 4.69
N PHE A 310 -9.28 -24.60 5.17
CA PHE A 310 -9.36 -23.23 5.69
C PHE A 310 -9.89 -22.25 4.65
N TYR A 311 -9.28 -22.16 3.46
CA TYR A 311 -9.71 -21.20 2.43
C TYR A 311 -11.09 -21.52 1.85
N LYS A 312 -11.46 -22.81 1.76
CA LYS A 312 -12.83 -23.19 1.40
C LYS A 312 -13.83 -22.73 2.46
N GLY A 313 -13.51 -22.95 3.74
CA GLY A 313 -14.33 -22.50 4.87
C GLY A 313 -14.45 -20.98 4.97
N LEU A 314 -13.39 -20.24 4.63
CA LEU A 314 -13.37 -18.79 4.52
C LEU A 314 -14.35 -18.30 3.44
N ALA A 315 -14.21 -18.82 2.21
CA ALA A 315 -15.03 -18.43 1.07
C ALA A 315 -16.51 -18.82 1.24
N ASP A 316 -16.79 -20.01 1.78
CA ASP A 316 -18.15 -20.48 2.04
C ASP A 316 -18.85 -19.64 3.11
N TYR A 317 -18.12 -19.28 4.16
CA TYR A 317 -18.67 -18.43 5.21
C TYR A 317 -18.92 -17.01 4.71
N ALA A 318 -18.06 -16.45 3.86
CA ALA A 318 -18.33 -15.17 3.20
C ALA A 318 -19.66 -15.19 2.42
N TRP A 319 -19.88 -16.23 1.60
CA TRP A 319 -21.16 -16.42 0.90
C TRP A 319 -22.36 -16.59 1.84
N SER A 320 -22.18 -17.25 2.98
CA SER A 320 -23.25 -17.39 3.98
C SER A 320 -23.75 -16.04 4.52
N LEU A 321 -22.92 -15.00 4.40
CA LEU A 321 -23.22 -13.61 4.77
C LEU A 321 -23.62 -12.74 3.57
N GLY A 322 -23.70 -13.30 2.36
CA GLY A 322 -23.97 -12.56 1.13
C GLY A 322 -22.79 -11.74 0.61
N ILE A 323 -21.56 -12.13 0.97
CA ILE A 323 -20.32 -11.48 0.56
C ILE A 323 -19.64 -12.35 -0.52
N GLU A 324 -19.45 -11.79 -1.71
CA GLU A 324 -18.72 -12.44 -2.80
C GLU A 324 -17.21 -12.50 -2.50
N PRO A 325 -16.59 -13.70 -2.46
CA PRO A 325 -15.15 -13.85 -2.30
C PRO A 325 -14.40 -13.61 -3.61
N VAL A 326 -13.38 -12.76 -3.56
CA VAL A 326 -12.38 -12.55 -4.61
C VAL A 326 -11.05 -13.12 -4.13
N ALA A 327 -10.46 -14.06 -4.88
CA ALA A 327 -9.25 -14.76 -4.45
C ALA A 327 -8.01 -14.33 -5.24
N THR A 328 -6.99 -13.88 -4.52
CA THR A 328 -5.65 -13.61 -5.04
C THR A 328 -4.73 -14.79 -4.76
N LEU A 329 -4.23 -15.44 -5.80
CA LEU A 329 -3.42 -16.65 -5.69
C LEU A 329 -2.05 -16.38 -5.07
N PHE A 330 -1.44 -15.22 -5.35
CA PHE A 330 -0.12 -14.86 -4.83
C PHE A 330 -0.05 -13.39 -4.42
N HIS A 331 0.35 -13.16 -3.18
CA HIS A 331 0.53 -11.83 -2.62
C HIS A 331 1.87 -11.77 -1.88
N TRP A 332 2.94 -11.85 -2.66
CA TRP A 332 4.35 -11.60 -2.28
C TRP A 332 4.97 -12.61 -1.30
N ASP A 333 4.25 -13.66 -0.99
CA ASP A 333 4.56 -14.69 0.01
C ASP A 333 5.22 -15.93 -0.62
N THR A 334 6.28 -15.70 -1.42
CA THR A 334 7.05 -16.77 -2.07
C THR A 334 7.46 -17.85 -1.07
N PRO A 335 7.25 -19.15 -1.38
CA PRO A 335 7.74 -20.24 -0.55
C PRO A 335 9.26 -20.15 -0.37
N LEU A 336 9.73 -20.20 0.88
CA LEU A 336 11.15 -20.08 1.18
C LEU A 336 11.96 -21.24 0.57
N ALA A 337 11.41 -22.45 0.55
CA ALA A 337 12.10 -23.62 -0.02
C ALA A 337 12.41 -23.43 -1.52
N VAL A 338 11.43 -22.93 -2.27
CA VAL A 338 11.56 -22.54 -3.68
C VAL A 338 12.60 -21.44 -3.87
N GLN A 339 12.62 -20.42 -2.99
CA GLN A 339 13.63 -19.37 -3.02
C GLN A 339 15.05 -19.93 -2.79
N LEU A 340 15.21 -20.83 -1.82
CA LEU A 340 16.51 -21.39 -1.45
C LEU A 340 17.02 -22.45 -2.44
N GLU A 341 16.14 -23.17 -3.13
CA GLU A 341 16.54 -24.23 -4.06
C GLU A 341 16.93 -23.69 -5.44
N TYR A 342 16.25 -22.65 -5.93
CA TYR A 342 16.54 -22.16 -7.29
C TYR A 342 16.35 -20.64 -7.47
N GLY A 343 16.15 -19.88 -6.40
CA GLY A 343 16.04 -18.42 -6.46
C GLY A 343 14.63 -17.89 -6.74
N GLY A 344 13.59 -18.72 -6.60
CA GLY A 344 12.20 -18.31 -6.76
C GLY A 344 11.93 -17.74 -8.15
N PHE A 345 11.38 -16.52 -8.22
CA PHE A 345 11.08 -15.83 -9.49
C PHE A 345 12.30 -15.42 -10.32
N ALA A 346 13.52 -15.70 -9.85
CA ALA A 346 14.72 -15.63 -10.68
C ALA A 346 14.87 -16.80 -11.67
N SER A 347 14.11 -17.89 -11.52
CA SER A 347 14.20 -19.10 -12.35
C SER A 347 12.91 -19.37 -13.10
N ASP A 348 13.03 -19.92 -14.30
CA ASP A 348 11.92 -20.42 -15.12
C ASP A 348 11.16 -21.60 -14.47
N ARG A 349 11.81 -22.38 -13.60
CA ARG A 349 11.19 -23.49 -12.83
C ARG A 349 9.96 -23.04 -12.04
N ILE A 350 9.95 -21.80 -11.53
CA ILE A 350 8.85 -21.24 -10.73
C ILE A 350 7.51 -21.28 -11.45
N VAL A 351 7.54 -21.18 -12.79
CA VAL A 351 6.35 -21.01 -13.60
C VAL A 351 5.45 -22.24 -13.49
N ASP A 352 6.03 -23.44 -13.60
CA ASP A 352 5.26 -24.68 -13.55
C ASP A 352 4.86 -25.04 -12.10
N ASP A 353 5.71 -24.72 -11.11
CA ASP A 353 5.38 -24.85 -9.68
C ASP A 353 4.16 -23.99 -9.32
N TYR A 354 4.15 -22.72 -9.76
CA TYR A 354 3.04 -21.80 -9.55
C TYR A 354 1.76 -22.26 -10.26
N VAL A 355 1.85 -22.70 -11.51
CA VAL A 355 0.68 -23.20 -12.27
C VAL A 355 0.06 -24.43 -11.61
N ASN A 356 0.88 -25.35 -11.09
CA ASN A 356 0.40 -26.52 -10.34
C ASN A 356 -0.32 -26.12 -9.05
N TYR A 357 0.24 -25.16 -8.32
CA TYR A 357 -0.41 -24.57 -7.15
C TYR A 357 -1.76 -23.92 -7.51
N ALA A 358 -1.78 -23.07 -8.54
CA ALA A 358 -2.99 -22.40 -9.00
C ALA A 358 -4.08 -23.40 -9.42
N GLU A 359 -3.73 -24.44 -10.19
CA GLU A 359 -4.67 -25.51 -10.56
C GLU A 359 -5.30 -26.18 -9.32
N THR A 360 -4.49 -26.46 -8.30
CA THR A 360 -4.96 -27.09 -7.07
C THR A 360 -6.00 -26.20 -6.37
N VAL A 361 -5.71 -24.91 -6.25
CA VAL A 361 -6.62 -23.93 -5.65
C VAL A 361 -7.88 -23.77 -6.48
N PHE A 362 -7.75 -23.64 -7.81
CA PHE A 362 -8.88 -23.54 -8.73
C PHE A 362 -9.85 -24.70 -8.55
N ARG A 363 -9.34 -25.94 -8.50
CA ARG A 363 -10.18 -27.14 -8.31
C ARG A 363 -10.91 -27.12 -6.97
N SER A 364 -10.26 -26.65 -5.91
CA SER A 364 -10.83 -26.60 -4.56
C SER A 364 -11.95 -25.55 -4.44
N LEU A 365 -11.76 -24.35 -5.00
CA LEU A 365 -12.69 -23.23 -4.83
C LEU A 365 -13.58 -22.98 -6.06
N ASN A 366 -13.53 -23.82 -7.09
CA ASN A 366 -14.35 -23.68 -8.30
C ASN A 366 -15.84 -23.57 -7.94
N GLY A 367 -16.53 -22.62 -8.56
CA GLY A 367 -17.94 -22.32 -8.31
C GLY A 367 -18.22 -21.54 -7.02
N THR A 368 -17.28 -21.52 -6.07
CA THR A 368 -17.35 -20.65 -4.88
C THR A 368 -16.73 -19.29 -5.18
N VAL A 369 -15.53 -19.27 -5.77
CA VAL A 369 -14.89 -18.02 -6.20
C VAL A 369 -15.20 -17.76 -7.67
N GLN A 370 -15.62 -16.54 -7.98
CA GLN A 370 -15.98 -16.11 -9.34
C GLN A 370 -15.05 -15.05 -9.91
N LYS A 371 -14.18 -14.45 -9.09
CA LYS A 371 -13.15 -13.49 -9.53
C LYS A 371 -11.81 -13.90 -8.96
N TRP A 372 -10.86 -14.07 -9.86
CA TRP A 372 -9.55 -14.60 -9.58
C TRP A 372 -8.49 -13.59 -9.95
N VAL A 373 -7.49 -13.46 -9.08
CA VAL A 373 -6.32 -12.62 -9.31
C VAL A 373 -5.10 -13.52 -9.22
N THR A 374 -4.26 -13.56 -10.25
CA THR A 374 -3.02 -14.35 -10.20
C THR A 374 -2.01 -13.73 -9.24
N PHE A 375 -1.70 -12.44 -9.45
CA PHE A 375 -0.66 -11.72 -8.74
C PHE A 375 -1.19 -10.39 -8.24
N ASN A 376 -0.81 -10.05 -7.01
CA ASN A 376 -0.91 -8.71 -6.48
C ASN A 376 0.29 -7.85 -6.88
N GLU A 377 0.06 -6.66 -7.43
CA GLU A 377 1.04 -5.60 -7.67
C GLU A 377 2.43 -6.11 -8.12
N PRO A 378 2.52 -6.80 -9.27
CA PRO A 378 3.72 -7.53 -9.63
C PRO A 378 4.94 -6.62 -9.90
N VAL A 379 4.73 -5.33 -10.24
CA VAL A 379 5.81 -4.33 -10.36
C VAL A 379 6.46 -4.08 -9.00
N VAL A 380 5.63 -3.83 -7.99
CA VAL A 380 6.03 -3.55 -6.61
C VAL A 380 6.73 -4.78 -6.02
N PHE A 381 6.20 -5.98 -6.24
CA PHE A 381 6.85 -7.22 -5.84
C PHE A 381 8.25 -7.38 -6.46
N CYS A 382 8.37 -7.30 -7.80
CA CYS A 382 9.66 -7.53 -8.45
C CYS A 382 10.71 -6.48 -8.12
N SER A 383 10.30 -5.24 -7.85
CA SER A 383 11.21 -4.16 -7.46
C SER A 383 11.70 -4.28 -6.02
N GLN A 384 10.83 -4.61 -5.06
CA GLN A 384 11.20 -4.68 -3.64
C GLN A 384 11.90 -5.96 -3.24
N MET A 385 11.47 -7.09 -3.80
CA MET A 385 11.91 -8.40 -3.30
C MET A 385 13.36 -8.72 -3.65
N ALA A 386 14.01 -7.91 -4.50
CA ALA A 386 15.44 -8.00 -4.76
C ALA A 386 16.30 -7.87 -3.50
N ALA A 387 15.91 -7.00 -2.55
CA ALA A 387 16.67 -6.74 -1.33
C ALA A 387 16.69 -7.93 -0.35
N PRO A 388 15.54 -8.46 0.11
CA PRO A 388 15.52 -9.59 1.05
C PRO A 388 16.10 -10.88 0.48
N VAL A 389 16.03 -11.08 -0.84
CA VAL A 389 16.46 -12.33 -1.48
C VAL A 389 17.83 -12.24 -2.15
N ASN A 390 18.53 -11.09 -2.07
CA ASN A 390 19.78 -10.84 -2.78
C ASN A 390 20.85 -11.93 -2.54
N SER A 391 20.94 -12.45 -1.31
CA SER A 391 21.87 -13.52 -0.91
C SER A 391 21.50 -14.91 -1.48
N THR A 392 20.31 -15.04 -2.04
CA THR A 392 19.76 -16.28 -2.61
C THR A 392 19.53 -16.18 -4.12
N LEU A 393 19.91 -15.06 -4.75
CA LEU A 393 19.84 -14.93 -6.19
C LEU A 393 20.86 -15.85 -6.89
N PRO A 394 20.54 -16.37 -8.08
CA PRO A 394 21.51 -17.09 -8.90
C PRO A 394 22.79 -16.27 -9.14
N PRO A 395 23.99 -16.88 -9.21
CA PRO A 395 25.26 -16.15 -9.29
C PRO A 395 25.40 -15.16 -10.45
N ASN A 396 24.61 -15.31 -11.51
CA ASN A 396 24.60 -14.48 -12.71
C ASN A 396 23.52 -13.39 -12.69
N LEU A 397 22.77 -13.26 -11.59
CA LEU A 397 21.70 -12.28 -11.44
C LEU A 397 22.01 -11.35 -10.25
N ASN A 398 21.78 -10.05 -10.42
CA ASN A 398 21.95 -9.06 -9.38
C ASN A 398 20.64 -8.30 -9.16
N SER A 399 20.59 -7.49 -8.10
CA SER A 399 19.40 -6.71 -7.74
C SER A 399 18.96 -5.68 -8.79
N THR A 400 19.84 -5.26 -9.69
CA THR A 400 19.49 -4.34 -10.80
C THR A 400 18.74 -5.04 -11.93
N VAL A 401 19.11 -6.29 -12.23
CA VAL A 401 18.51 -7.07 -13.33
C VAL A 401 17.35 -7.94 -12.85
N TYR A 402 17.35 -8.33 -11.57
CA TYR A 402 16.32 -9.17 -10.97
C TYR A 402 14.89 -8.70 -11.24
N PRO A 403 14.53 -7.41 -11.11
CA PRO A 403 13.16 -6.96 -11.32
C PRO A 403 12.60 -7.36 -12.70
N TYR A 404 13.42 -7.30 -13.75
CA TYR A 404 13.00 -7.63 -15.11
C TYR A 404 12.96 -9.14 -15.38
N THR A 405 13.87 -9.90 -14.75
CA THR A 405 13.83 -11.37 -14.80
C THR A 405 12.60 -11.89 -14.06
N CYS A 406 12.32 -11.33 -12.89
CA CYS A 406 11.11 -11.58 -12.11
C CYS A 406 9.85 -11.24 -12.91
N SER A 407 9.80 -10.06 -13.54
CA SER A 407 8.66 -9.66 -14.38
C SER A 407 8.45 -10.61 -15.56
N TYR A 408 9.52 -11.05 -16.23
CA TYR A 408 9.44 -12.03 -17.32
C TYR A 408 8.79 -13.34 -16.86
N HIS A 409 9.24 -13.90 -15.73
CA HIS A 409 8.65 -15.14 -15.20
C HIS A 409 7.22 -14.95 -14.68
N LEU A 410 6.89 -13.82 -14.04
CA LEU A 410 5.53 -13.53 -13.61
C LEU A 410 4.55 -13.39 -14.77
N VAL A 411 4.93 -12.72 -15.86
CA VAL A 411 4.08 -12.62 -17.06
C VAL A 411 3.82 -14.00 -17.65
N LEU A 412 4.83 -14.86 -17.74
CA LEU A 412 4.66 -16.24 -18.21
C LEU A 412 3.82 -17.09 -17.26
N ALA A 413 4.05 -16.98 -15.95
CA ALA A 413 3.28 -17.67 -14.92
C ALA A 413 1.80 -17.25 -14.92
N HIS A 414 1.53 -15.95 -15.10
CA HIS A 414 0.17 -15.41 -15.25
C HIS A 414 -0.51 -16.02 -16.47
N ALA A 415 0.12 -15.89 -17.63
CA ALA A 415 -0.45 -16.33 -18.90
C ALA A 415 -0.70 -17.85 -18.95
N LYS A 416 0.25 -18.67 -18.47
CA LYS A 416 0.04 -20.13 -18.34
C LYS A 416 -1.04 -20.47 -17.33
N THR A 417 -1.14 -19.74 -16.21
CA THR A 417 -2.19 -19.96 -15.20
C THR A 417 -3.58 -19.66 -15.77
N VAL A 418 -3.71 -18.60 -16.56
CA VAL A 418 -4.97 -18.24 -17.23
C VAL A 418 -5.31 -19.25 -18.33
N GLN A 419 -4.33 -19.69 -19.11
CA GLN A 419 -4.53 -20.80 -20.05
C GLN A 419 -5.06 -22.03 -19.31
N ARG A 420 -4.44 -22.38 -18.17
CA ARG A 420 -4.86 -23.53 -17.36
C ARG A 420 -6.26 -23.35 -16.77
N PHE A 421 -6.59 -22.17 -16.26
CA PHE A 421 -7.92 -21.80 -15.79
C PHE A 421 -8.99 -22.06 -16.85
N ARG A 422 -8.72 -21.65 -18.10
CA ARG A 422 -9.61 -21.84 -19.24
C ARG A 422 -9.72 -23.31 -19.66
N GLU A 423 -8.62 -24.06 -19.73
CA GLU A 423 -8.61 -25.50 -20.04
C GLU A 423 -9.43 -26.32 -19.04
N LEU A 424 -9.36 -25.96 -17.76
CA LEU A 424 -10.09 -26.61 -16.67
C LEU A 424 -11.58 -26.23 -16.63
N ASN A 425 -12.01 -25.27 -17.45
CA ASN A 425 -13.35 -24.68 -17.43
C ASN A 425 -13.75 -24.20 -16.02
N ILE A 426 -12.81 -23.53 -15.33
CA ILE A 426 -13.09 -22.91 -14.04
C ILE A 426 -14.11 -21.80 -14.25
N GLN A 427 -15.08 -21.68 -13.34
CA GLN A 427 -16.09 -20.64 -13.41
C GLN A 427 -15.52 -19.30 -12.96
N GLY A 428 -15.98 -18.23 -13.60
CA GLY A 428 -15.63 -16.87 -13.27
C GLY A 428 -14.67 -16.20 -14.25
N GLU A 429 -14.08 -15.11 -13.79
CA GLU A 429 -13.15 -14.25 -14.54
C GLU A 429 -11.80 -14.21 -13.83
N ILE A 430 -10.71 -14.04 -14.59
CA ILE A 430 -9.35 -13.99 -14.05
C ILE A 430 -8.54 -12.80 -14.58
N ALA A 431 -7.73 -12.19 -13.71
CA ALA A 431 -6.82 -11.09 -14.04
C ALA A 431 -5.59 -11.06 -13.10
N PHE A 432 -4.82 -9.97 -13.13
CA PHE A 432 -3.81 -9.62 -12.12
C PHE A 432 -4.07 -8.19 -11.63
N LYS A 433 -3.76 -7.86 -10.37
CA LYS A 433 -3.89 -6.50 -9.82
C LYS A 433 -2.70 -5.65 -10.26
N SER A 434 -2.96 -4.60 -11.01
CA SER A 434 -1.99 -3.53 -11.27
C SER A 434 -1.98 -2.55 -10.11
N ASP A 435 -0.94 -1.73 -9.99
CA ASP A 435 -0.83 -0.65 -9.00
C ASP A 435 -0.35 0.65 -9.65
N ASN A 436 0.07 1.60 -8.82
CA ASN A 436 0.63 2.89 -9.25
C ASN A 436 -0.39 3.77 -9.99
N PHE A 437 0.10 4.68 -10.82
CA PHE A 437 -0.66 5.73 -11.48
C PHE A 437 -0.08 6.05 -12.85
N VAL A 438 -0.87 6.77 -13.67
CA VAL A 438 -0.39 7.26 -14.96
C VAL A 438 0.52 8.48 -14.75
N GLY A 439 0.02 9.48 -14.01
CA GLY A 439 0.75 10.71 -13.72
C GLY A 439 0.17 11.93 -14.43
N ILE A 440 0.53 13.10 -13.90
CA ILE A 440 0.19 14.41 -14.43
C ILE A 440 1.50 15.14 -14.71
N PRO A 441 1.66 15.87 -15.84
CA PRO A 441 2.88 16.62 -16.08
C PRO A 441 3.10 17.66 -14.97
N TRP A 442 4.30 17.70 -14.40
CA TRP A 442 4.62 18.62 -13.29
C TRP A 442 4.46 20.09 -13.69
N ARG A 443 4.94 20.43 -14.89
CA ARG A 443 4.69 21.73 -15.52
C ARG A 443 3.57 21.60 -16.54
N SER A 444 2.53 22.41 -16.39
CA SER A 444 1.44 22.49 -17.37
C SER A 444 1.98 22.75 -18.77
N ASP A 445 1.44 22.03 -19.76
CA ASP A 445 1.75 22.19 -21.20
C ASP A 445 3.23 22.00 -21.55
N ASN A 446 3.99 21.23 -20.74
CA ASN A 446 5.37 20.88 -21.03
C ASN A 446 5.47 19.49 -21.66
N GLN A 447 5.98 19.42 -22.90
CA GLN A 447 6.08 18.15 -23.63
C GLN A 447 7.04 17.16 -22.97
N ASP A 448 8.16 17.62 -22.40
CA ASP A 448 9.13 16.72 -21.76
C ASP A 448 8.53 16.05 -20.52
N ASP A 449 7.71 16.77 -19.75
CA ASP A 449 7.00 16.22 -18.59
C ASP A 449 5.87 15.29 -19.02
N LEU A 450 5.17 15.58 -20.14
CA LEU A 450 4.20 14.66 -20.73
C LEU A 450 4.86 13.36 -21.21
N ASP A 451 6.02 13.44 -21.86
CA ASP A 451 6.79 12.26 -22.26
C ASP A 451 7.28 11.48 -21.02
N ALA A 452 7.62 12.18 -19.94
CA ALA A 452 7.97 11.55 -18.67
C ALA A 452 6.77 10.84 -17.99
N VAL A 453 5.55 11.37 -18.12
CA VAL A 453 4.30 10.69 -17.71
C VAL A 453 4.13 9.37 -18.48
N GLU A 454 4.29 9.39 -19.81
CA GLU A 454 4.20 8.18 -20.62
C GLU A 454 5.29 7.15 -20.25
N ARG A 455 6.51 7.61 -19.94
CA ARG A 455 7.58 6.76 -19.40
C ARG A 455 7.21 6.17 -18.03
N HIS A 456 6.71 6.99 -17.12
CA HIS A 456 6.29 6.54 -15.79
C HIS A 456 5.23 5.45 -15.90
N GLN A 457 4.15 5.71 -16.62
CA GLN A 457 3.08 4.76 -16.86
C GLN A 457 3.60 3.47 -17.51
N ALA A 458 4.50 3.55 -18.51
CA ALA A 458 5.05 2.36 -19.15
C ALA A 458 5.81 1.47 -18.16
N TYR A 459 6.67 2.04 -17.31
CA TYR A 459 7.47 1.28 -16.35
C TYR A 459 6.68 0.83 -15.11
N GLN A 460 5.68 1.59 -14.67
CA GLN A 460 4.94 1.32 -13.43
C GLN A 460 3.65 0.53 -13.63
N ILE A 461 3.04 0.59 -14.83
CA ILE A 461 1.79 -0.13 -15.15
C ILE A 461 1.99 -0.97 -16.42
N GLY A 462 2.49 -0.34 -17.48
CA GLY A 462 2.57 -0.91 -18.83
C GLY A 462 3.45 -2.15 -18.93
N ILE A 463 4.46 -2.31 -18.08
CA ILE A 463 5.37 -3.46 -18.12
C ILE A 463 4.62 -4.79 -17.92
N PHE A 464 3.51 -4.81 -17.18
CA PHE A 464 2.59 -5.97 -17.13
C PHE A 464 1.33 -5.76 -17.96
N ALA A 465 0.73 -4.57 -17.92
CA ALA A 465 -0.55 -4.32 -18.56
C ALA A 465 -0.46 -4.36 -20.11
N GLU A 466 0.59 -3.81 -20.71
CA GLU A 466 0.71 -3.77 -22.18
C GLU A 466 0.85 -5.18 -22.80
N PRO A 467 1.74 -6.07 -22.31
CA PRO A 467 1.78 -7.44 -22.79
C PRO A 467 0.43 -8.16 -22.65
N ILE A 468 -0.20 -8.06 -21.48
CA ILE A 468 -1.38 -8.87 -21.13
C ILE A 468 -2.64 -8.38 -21.86
N TYR A 469 -2.90 -7.08 -21.89
CA TYR A 469 -4.16 -6.54 -22.42
C TYR A 469 -4.09 -6.14 -23.90
N LYS A 470 -2.90 -5.92 -24.48
CA LYS A 470 -2.79 -5.23 -25.77
C LYS A 470 -1.90 -5.91 -26.81
N THR A 471 -0.62 -6.12 -26.49
CA THR A 471 0.39 -6.43 -27.52
C THR A 471 0.85 -7.89 -27.51
N GLY A 472 0.86 -8.55 -26.35
CA GLY A 472 1.58 -9.82 -26.14
C GLY A 472 3.08 -9.64 -25.94
N ASP A 473 3.59 -8.41 -25.85
CA ASP A 473 5.03 -8.12 -25.74
C ASP A 473 5.26 -6.87 -24.88
N TRP A 474 6.49 -6.66 -24.42
CA TRP A 474 6.85 -5.50 -23.62
C TRP A 474 6.52 -4.17 -24.33
N PRO A 475 6.23 -3.08 -23.58
CA PRO A 475 6.14 -1.75 -24.17
C PRO A 475 7.38 -1.43 -25.02
N GLU A 476 7.17 -0.91 -26.23
CA GLU A 476 8.26 -0.62 -27.17
C GLU A 476 9.30 0.33 -26.56
N LEU A 477 8.84 1.29 -25.76
CA LEU A 477 9.67 2.21 -25.00
C LEU A 477 10.68 1.47 -24.11
N ILE A 478 10.24 0.47 -23.34
CA ILE A 478 11.11 -0.28 -22.43
C ILE A 478 12.06 -1.18 -23.22
N LYS A 479 11.63 -1.76 -24.35
CA LYS A 479 12.51 -2.56 -25.22
C LYS A 479 13.63 -1.72 -25.84
N ASN A 480 13.37 -0.45 -26.12
CA ASN A 480 14.37 0.48 -26.65
C ASN A 480 15.37 0.91 -25.58
N ASP A 481 14.91 1.08 -24.34
CA ASP A 481 15.77 1.44 -23.21
C ASP A 481 16.63 0.27 -22.71
N LEU A 482 16.07 -0.94 -22.69
CA LEU A 482 16.66 -2.10 -22.02
C LEU A 482 17.05 -3.21 -23.01
N PRO A 483 18.32 -3.62 -23.04
CA PRO A 483 18.77 -4.69 -23.92
C PRO A 483 18.26 -6.07 -23.43
N PRO A 484 18.25 -7.11 -24.29
CA PRO A 484 17.72 -8.43 -23.95
C PRO A 484 18.35 -9.11 -22.73
N GLU A 485 19.59 -8.74 -22.39
CA GLU A 485 20.31 -9.26 -21.21
C GLU A 485 19.72 -8.73 -19.89
N ILE A 486 19.04 -7.58 -19.93
CA ILE A 486 18.33 -7.01 -18.78
C ILE A 486 16.85 -7.36 -18.85
N LEU A 487 16.22 -7.22 -20.02
CA LEU A 487 14.80 -7.49 -20.24
C LEU A 487 14.64 -8.68 -21.21
N PRO A 488 14.48 -9.92 -20.73
CA PRO A 488 14.35 -11.08 -21.61
C PRO A 488 13.19 -10.91 -22.60
N ARG A 489 13.37 -11.33 -23.86
CA ARG A 489 12.34 -11.18 -24.91
C ARG A 489 11.45 -12.42 -24.99
N PHE A 490 10.16 -12.21 -25.22
CA PHE A 490 9.23 -13.32 -25.44
C PHE A 490 9.41 -13.95 -26.81
N THR A 491 9.24 -15.26 -26.90
CA THR A 491 9.03 -15.94 -28.20
C THR A 491 7.65 -15.61 -28.75
N GLN A 492 7.41 -15.87 -30.03
CA GLN A 492 6.07 -15.67 -30.62
C GLN A 492 5.00 -16.52 -29.91
N GLU A 493 5.32 -17.78 -29.57
CA GLU A 493 4.41 -18.66 -28.83
C GLU A 493 4.06 -18.11 -27.45
N GLN A 494 5.05 -17.59 -26.72
CA GLN A 494 4.83 -16.93 -25.44
C GLN A 494 3.96 -15.66 -25.63
N SER A 495 4.25 -14.86 -26.65
CA SER A 495 3.50 -13.65 -26.96
C SER A 495 2.03 -13.93 -27.24
N ASP A 496 1.75 -14.96 -28.04
CA ASP A 496 0.39 -15.39 -28.38
C ASP A 496 -0.38 -15.90 -27.15
N MET A 497 0.31 -16.55 -26.20
CA MET A 497 -0.26 -17.01 -24.93
C MET A 497 -0.53 -15.86 -23.96
N ILE A 498 0.35 -14.85 -23.91
CA ILE A 498 0.24 -13.70 -23.01
C ILE A 498 -0.90 -12.78 -23.43
N LYS A 499 -1.05 -12.52 -24.73
CA LYS A 499 -2.03 -11.56 -25.23
C LYS A 499 -3.47 -11.99 -24.92
N GLY A 500 -4.22 -11.16 -24.20
CA GLY A 500 -5.60 -11.43 -23.83
C GLY A 500 -5.74 -12.45 -22.69
N SER A 501 -4.70 -12.60 -21.86
CA SER A 501 -4.71 -13.47 -20.67
C SER A 501 -5.36 -12.84 -19.44
N ALA A 502 -6.25 -11.84 -19.60
CA ALA A 502 -7.04 -11.29 -18.50
C ALA A 502 -8.43 -10.87 -19.00
N ASP A 503 -9.43 -11.00 -18.11
CA ASP A 503 -10.84 -10.78 -18.45
C ASP A 503 -11.35 -9.40 -17.97
N PHE A 504 -10.76 -8.84 -16.91
CA PHE A 504 -11.05 -7.53 -16.30
C PHE A 504 -9.76 -6.79 -15.92
N PHE A 505 -9.85 -5.52 -15.54
CA PHE A 505 -8.68 -4.70 -15.14
C PHE A 505 -8.79 -4.21 -13.69
N PRO A 506 -8.17 -4.90 -12.73
CA PRO A 506 -8.09 -4.42 -11.36
C PRO A 506 -6.86 -3.50 -11.16
N ILE A 507 -7.08 -2.35 -10.53
CA ILE A 507 -6.06 -1.34 -10.22
C ILE A 507 -6.09 -0.96 -8.74
N ASP A 508 -4.92 -1.02 -8.10
CA ASP A 508 -4.66 -0.58 -6.75
C ASP A 508 -4.35 0.93 -6.77
N GLY A 509 -5.41 1.70 -7.02
CA GLY A 509 -5.36 3.13 -7.32
C GLY A 509 -5.31 4.00 -6.07
N TYR A 510 -4.25 3.88 -5.27
CA TYR A 510 -4.12 4.62 -4.01
C TYR A 510 -4.00 6.13 -4.20
N ARG A 511 -3.21 6.58 -5.19
CA ARG A 511 -2.87 7.99 -5.40
C ARG A 511 -2.37 8.27 -6.81
N ASP A 512 -2.50 9.50 -7.27
CA ASP A 512 -1.85 10.07 -8.46
C ASP A 512 -0.68 10.98 -8.05
N GLY A 513 0.10 11.50 -9.00
CA GLY A 513 1.30 12.28 -8.74
C GLY A 513 1.77 13.12 -9.92
N TYR A 514 2.54 14.17 -9.63
CA TYR A 514 3.21 14.92 -10.69
C TYR A 514 4.43 14.16 -11.17
N VAL A 515 4.66 14.15 -12.48
CA VAL A 515 5.82 13.52 -13.11
C VAL A 515 6.52 14.56 -13.97
N GLN A 516 7.85 14.60 -13.87
CA GLN A 516 8.69 15.45 -14.70
C GLN A 516 9.80 14.66 -15.38
N VAL A 517 10.35 15.25 -16.44
CA VAL A 517 11.58 14.77 -17.07
C VAL A 517 12.74 14.77 -16.08
N VAL A 518 13.58 13.73 -16.15
CA VAL A 518 14.78 13.61 -15.32
C VAL A 518 15.78 14.75 -15.59
N PRO A 519 16.45 15.31 -14.56
CA PRO A 519 17.55 16.24 -14.75
C PRO A 519 18.65 15.65 -15.66
N GLY A 520 19.05 16.42 -16.68
CA GLY A 520 20.06 15.99 -17.65
C GLY A 520 19.51 15.20 -18.85
N GLY A 521 18.19 14.95 -18.91
CA GLY A 521 17.53 14.31 -20.05
C GLY A 521 17.50 12.79 -19.98
N VAL A 522 16.51 12.21 -20.67
CA VAL A 522 16.23 10.76 -20.64
C VAL A 522 17.40 9.97 -21.22
N GLU A 523 17.99 10.41 -22.33
CA GLU A 523 19.05 9.67 -23.02
C GLU A 523 20.30 9.51 -22.14
N ALA A 524 20.67 10.56 -21.41
CA ALA A 524 21.80 10.54 -20.49
C ALA A 524 21.52 9.63 -19.27
N CYS A 525 20.28 9.61 -18.79
CA CYS A 525 19.85 8.72 -17.72
C CYS A 525 19.86 7.26 -18.16
N VAL A 526 19.23 6.91 -19.29
CA VAL A 526 19.15 5.54 -19.82
C VAL A 526 20.54 4.97 -20.12
N ALA A 527 21.46 5.80 -20.62
CA ALA A 527 22.85 5.39 -20.88
C ALA A 527 23.68 5.14 -19.61
N ASN A 528 23.19 5.52 -18.42
CA ASN A 528 23.88 5.37 -17.15
C ASN A 528 23.08 4.53 -16.16
N ILE A 529 23.35 3.22 -16.14
CA ILE A 529 22.71 2.26 -15.23
C ILE A 529 22.91 2.58 -13.73
N THR A 530 23.89 3.41 -13.37
CA THR A 530 24.11 3.83 -11.98
C THR A 530 23.35 5.10 -11.62
N ASN A 531 22.59 5.70 -12.54
CA ASN A 531 21.72 6.83 -12.23
C ASN A 531 20.59 6.34 -11.31
N PRO A 532 20.29 7.03 -10.19
CA PRO A 532 19.26 6.61 -9.24
C PRO A 532 17.85 6.56 -9.83
N LEU A 533 17.62 7.26 -10.94
CA LEU A 533 16.34 7.28 -11.67
C LEU A 533 16.31 6.30 -12.83
N TRP A 534 17.41 5.57 -13.10
CA TRP A 534 17.43 4.52 -14.11
C TRP A 534 16.57 3.33 -13.66
N PRO A 535 15.84 2.67 -14.58
CA PRO A 535 15.74 2.95 -16.02
C PRO A 535 14.52 3.78 -16.41
N ALA A 536 13.58 3.99 -15.48
CA ALA A 536 12.36 4.70 -15.80
C ALA A 536 12.65 6.14 -16.26
N CYS A 537 13.71 6.74 -15.73
CA CYS A 537 14.25 8.05 -16.12
C CYS A 537 13.18 9.14 -16.13
N ASN A 538 12.31 9.08 -15.13
CA ASN A 538 11.33 10.11 -14.76
C ASN A 538 11.52 10.45 -13.28
N GLN A 539 10.92 11.55 -12.86
CA GLN A 539 10.91 11.95 -11.46
C GLN A 539 9.48 12.27 -11.03
N VAL A 540 9.05 11.64 -9.95
CA VAL A 540 7.78 11.95 -9.28
C VAL A 540 7.98 13.12 -8.33
N ASN A 541 7.06 14.08 -8.34
CA ASN A 541 7.04 15.20 -7.41
C ASN A 541 5.74 15.19 -6.61
N PHE A 542 5.85 15.42 -5.30
CA PHE A 542 4.71 15.45 -4.38
C PHE A 542 4.09 16.86 -4.24
N TYR A 543 4.59 17.83 -5.01
CA TYR A 543 4.22 19.23 -4.98
C TYR A 543 4.15 19.84 -6.38
N ASP A 544 3.39 20.92 -6.54
CA ASP A 544 3.21 21.63 -7.81
C ASP A 544 4.50 22.34 -8.28
N SER A 545 4.57 22.72 -9.55
CA SER A 545 5.74 23.43 -10.08
C SER A 545 5.78 24.92 -9.72
N SER A 546 4.87 25.39 -8.86
CA SER A 546 4.80 26.80 -8.49
C SER A 546 5.85 27.14 -7.44
N PRO A 547 6.27 28.41 -7.30
CA PRO A 547 7.17 28.81 -6.22
C PRO A 547 6.61 28.57 -4.80
N ALA A 548 5.29 28.39 -4.67
CA ALA A 548 4.67 28.06 -3.39
C ALA A 548 4.86 26.57 -3.02
N GLY A 549 5.06 25.70 -4.02
CA GLY A 549 5.31 24.27 -3.83
C GLY A 549 4.19 23.57 -3.07
N TRP A 550 2.94 23.79 -3.46
CA TRP A 550 1.81 23.17 -2.79
C TRP A 550 1.82 21.67 -3.00
N ALA A 551 1.66 20.90 -1.93
CA ALA A 551 1.48 19.47 -2.03
C ALA A 551 0.27 19.14 -2.93
N ILE A 552 0.39 18.10 -3.76
CA ILE A 552 -0.72 17.63 -4.62
C ILE A 552 -1.94 17.20 -3.79
N GLY A 553 -1.70 16.67 -2.60
CA GLY A 553 -2.72 16.21 -1.66
C GLY A 553 -2.21 16.10 -0.23
N THR A 554 -3.12 15.83 0.71
CA THR A 554 -2.76 15.57 2.11
C THR A 554 -1.99 14.26 2.21
N PHE A 555 -0.81 14.28 2.83
CA PHE A 555 -0.01 13.08 3.05
C PHE A 555 -0.68 12.11 4.03
N GLY A 556 -0.50 10.82 3.76
CA GLY A 556 -0.70 9.76 4.75
C GLY A 556 0.37 9.80 5.85
N ASN A 557 0.56 8.68 6.52
CA ASN A 557 1.53 8.61 7.61
C ASN A 557 2.97 8.80 7.10
N TRP A 558 3.66 9.81 7.61
CA TRP A 558 5.09 10.03 7.42
C TRP A 558 5.83 9.61 8.69
N PRO A 559 6.93 8.82 8.64
CA PRO A 559 7.70 8.45 7.45
C PRO A 559 7.37 7.09 6.83
N THR A 560 6.37 6.35 7.32
CA THR A 560 6.19 4.93 6.95
C THR A 560 5.47 4.71 5.61
N THR A 561 4.72 5.72 5.14
CA THR A 561 4.03 5.72 3.83
C THR A 561 4.26 7.05 3.10
N PRO A 562 5.52 7.40 2.79
CA PRO A 562 5.87 8.71 2.21
C PRO A 562 5.32 8.91 0.80
N TRP A 563 4.98 7.81 0.13
CA TRP A 563 4.43 7.76 -1.23
C TRP A 563 2.94 8.11 -1.32
N LEU A 564 2.22 8.12 -0.19
CA LEU A 564 0.76 8.21 -0.16
C LEU A 564 0.27 9.63 0.08
N GLN A 565 -0.55 10.13 -0.83
CA GLN A 565 -1.28 11.40 -0.70
C GLN A 565 -2.74 11.23 -1.15
N ASN A 566 -3.65 11.90 -0.45
CA ASN A 566 -5.06 11.96 -0.85
C ASN A 566 -5.19 12.84 -2.10
N THR A 567 -5.32 12.21 -3.26
CA THR A 567 -5.28 12.83 -4.60
C THR A 567 -6.57 12.57 -5.37
N TRP A 568 -7.69 12.60 -4.65
CA TRP A 568 -9.05 12.32 -5.15
C TRP A 568 -9.40 13.07 -6.44
N GLN A 569 -8.84 14.27 -6.65
CA GLN A 569 -9.06 15.12 -7.83
C GLN A 569 -8.72 14.40 -9.14
N PHE A 570 -7.85 13.39 -9.08
CA PHE A 570 -7.30 12.72 -10.25
C PHE A 570 -7.85 11.31 -10.45
N VAL A 571 -8.67 10.79 -9.53
CA VAL A 571 -9.24 9.43 -9.63
C VAL A 571 -10.01 9.24 -10.93
N ARG A 572 -10.88 10.18 -11.32
CA ARG A 572 -11.64 10.09 -12.58
C ARG A 572 -10.77 10.12 -13.83
N PRO A 573 -9.92 11.14 -14.07
CA PRO A 573 -9.09 11.15 -15.27
C PRO A 573 -8.12 9.97 -15.31
N PHE A 574 -7.60 9.51 -14.18
CA PHE A 574 -6.77 8.31 -14.07
C PHE A 574 -7.51 7.06 -14.54
N LEU A 575 -8.70 6.78 -13.99
CA LEU A 575 -9.49 5.60 -14.36
C LEU A 575 -9.99 5.69 -15.81
N ALA A 576 -10.32 6.89 -16.30
CA ALA A 576 -10.70 7.11 -17.69
C ALA A 576 -9.54 6.80 -18.65
N ASP A 577 -8.31 7.20 -18.30
CA ASP A 577 -7.14 6.91 -19.11
C ASP A 577 -6.82 5.41 -19.12
N LEU A 578 -6.88 4.73 -17.97
CA LEU A 578 -6.73 3.27 -17.90
C LEU A 578 -7.78 2.54 -18.74
N ALA A 579 -9.05 2.94 -18.67
CA ALA A 579 -10.13 2.35 -19.48
C ALA A 579 -9.87 2.49 -20.98
N LYS A 580 -9.26 3.61 -21.39
CA LYS A 580 -8.88 3.86 -22.78
C LYS A 580 -7.65 3.07 -23.21
N ARG A 581 -6.62 2.95 -22.36
CA ARG A 581 -5.38 2.23 -22.66
C ARG A 581 -5.57 0.72 -22.69
N TYR A 582 -6.33 0.20 -21.73
CA TYR A 582 -6.50 -1.23 -21.48
C TYR A 582 -7.99 -1.60 -21.41
N PRO A 583 -8.73 -1.50 -22.54
CA PRO A 583 -10.14 -1.81 -22.55
C PRO A 583 -10.38 -3.29 -22.29
N THR A 584 -11.21 -3.60 -21.30
CA THR A 584 -11.60 -4.98 -20.95
C THR A 584 -13.12 -5.14 -21.00
N LYS A 585 -13.58 -6.39 -21.19
CA LYS A 585 -15.02 -6.69 -21.13
C LYS A 585 -15.53 -6.82 -19.69
N GLY A 586 -14.64 -7.17 -18.77
CA GLY A 586 -14.93 -7.30 -17.34
C GLY A 586 -14.90 -5.97 -16.57
N GLY A 587 -14.64 -4.84 -17.25
CA GLY A 587 -14.57 -3.51 -16.65
C GLY A 587 -13.35 -3.30 -15.76
N ILE A 588 -13.37 -2.20 -15.00
CA ILE A 588 -12.33 -1.81 -14.05
C ILE A 588 -12.79 -2.06 -12.62
N TYR A 589 -11.88 -2.53 -11.77
CA TYR A 589 -12.07 -2.57 -10.33
C TYR A 589 -11.00 -1.69 -9.67
N LEU A 590 -11.40 -0.79 -8.78
CA LEU A 590 -10.46 -0.16 -7.86
C LEU A 590 -10.19 -1.17 -6.75
N SER A 591 -9.25 -2.06 -7.03
CA SER A 591 -9.08 -3.32 -6.29
C SER A 591 -8.38 -3.15 -4.95
N GLU A 592 -7.68 -2.04 -4.77
CA GLU A 592 -7.26 -1.48 -3.48
C GLU A 592 -7.23 0.05 -3.56
N PHE A 593 -7.65 0.68 -2.47
CA PHE A 593 -7.47 2.10 -2.20
C PHE A 593 -7.62 2.30 -0.70
N GLY A 594 -6.79 3.14 -0.10
CA GLY A 594 -6.65 3.20 1.35
C GLY A 594 -5.85 4.40 1.82
N PHE A 595 -5.95 4.70 3.10
CA PHE A 595 -5.24 5.82 3.70
C PHE A 595 -4.64 5.46 5.05
N SER A 596 -3.36 5.75 5.23
CA SER A 596 -2.67 5.66 6.51
C SER A 596 -2.84 6.98 7.28
N GLU A 597 -3.62 6.95 8.37
CA GLU A 597 -3.85 8.15 9.18
C GLU A 597 -2.53 8.58 9.86
N PRO A 598 -2.11 9.85 9.72
CA PRO A 598 -0.87 10.34 10.32
C PRO A 598 -0.79 10.11 11.84
N PHE A 599 0.34 9.57 12.29
CA PHE A 599 0.68 9.29 13.69
C PHE A 599 -0.35 8.44 14.44
N GLU A 600 -1.17 7.64 13.74
CA GLU A 600 -2.22 6.85 14.40
C GLU A 600 -1.66 5.81 15.37
N ASN A 601 -0.49 5.25 15.08
CA ASN A 601 0.24 4.34 15.97
C ASN A 601 0.77 4.99 17.26
N GLU A 602 0.89 6.33 17.30
CA GLU A 602 1.31 7.08 18.47
C GLU A 602 0.14 7.46 19.40
N LYS A 603 -1.10 7.31 18.92
CA LYS A 603 -2.30 7.61 19.71
C LYS A 603 -2.51 6.55 20.79
N GLN A 604 -2.72 7.00 22.03
CA GLN A 604 -2.89 6.10 23.18
C GLN A 604 -4.35 5.84 23.55
N TYR A 605 -5.27 6.71 23.13
CA TYR A 605 -6.67 6.64 23.51
C TYR A 605 -7.54 6.22 22.34
N ILE A 606 -8.41 5.23 22.58
CA ILE A 606 -9.29 4.68 21.55
C ILE A 606 -10.13 5.75 20.85
N TYR A 607 -10.64 6.75 21.57
CA TYR A 607 -11.45 7.83 20.98
C TYR A 607 -10.65 8.76 20.05
N GLN A 608 -9.32 8.81 20.15
CA GLN A 608 -8.45 9.53 19.20
C GLN A 608 -8.16 8.67 17.97
N ILE A 609 -8.03 7.35 18.16
CA ILE A 609 -7.78 6.38 17.08
C ILE A 609 -9.02 6.25 16.20
N THR A 610 -10.20 6.03 16.79
CA THR A 610 -11.46 5.88 16.05
C THR A 610 -11.93 7.16 15.37
N GLN A 611 -11.30 8.31 15.66
CA GLN A 611 -11.55 9.59 15.01
C GLN A 611 -10.46 9.84 13.95
N ASP A 612 -10.48 9.04 12.89
CA ASP A 612 -9.55 9.03 11.76
C ASP A 612 -10.05 9.91 10.62
N ASN A 613 -9.92 11.23 10.80
CA ASN A 613 -10.51 12.22 9.91
C ASN A 613 -9.85 12.24 8.52
N GLY A 614 -8.53 12.04 8.43
CA GLY A 614 -7.81 12.02 7.16
C GLY A 614 -8.26 10.85 6.27
N ARG A 615 -8.32 9.66 6.86
CA ARG A 615 -8.83 8.42 6.23
C ARG A 615 -10.30 8.55 5.84
N THR A 616 -11.12 9.12 6.72
CA THR A 616 -12.54 9.39 6.43
C THR A 616 -12.68 10.33 5.23
N ALA A 617 -11.92 11.42 5.19
CA ALA A 617 -11.93 12.36 4.06
C ALA A 617 -11.45 11.71 2.76
N TYR A 618 -10.40 10.88 2.81
CA TYR A 618 -9.92 10.11 1.67
C TYR A 618 -11.02 9.23 1.07
N PHE A 619 -11.64 8.36 1.89
CA PHE A 619 -12.66 7.45 1.39
C PHE A 619 -13.89 8.18 0.85
N ASN A 620 -14.41 9.18 1.56
CA ASN A 620 -15.58 9.94 1.09
C ASN A 620 -15.30 10.66 -0.25
N SER A 621 -14.11 11.25 -0.41
CA SER A 621 -13.72 11.91 -1.66
C SER A 621 -13.50 10.92 -2.80
N TYR A 622 -12.81 9.80 -2.55
CA TYR A 622 -12.58 8.76 -3.58
C TYR A 622 -13.88 8.12 -4.05
N LEU A 623 -14.73 7.71 -3.10
CA LEU A 623 -16.02 7.10 -3.42
C LEU A 623 -16.95 8.05 -4.17
N GLY A 624 -16.93 9.34 -3.82
CA GLY A 624 -17.67 10.38 -4.55
C GLY A 624 -17.19 10.55 -5.99
N GLU A 625 -15.88 10.59 -6.23
CA GLU A 625 -15.33 10.70 -7.59
C GLU A 625 -15.52 9.40 -8.40
N VAL A 626 -15.45 8.22 -7.78
CA VAL A 626 -15.83 6.95 -8.44
C VAL A 626 -17.30 6.95 -8.83
N LEU A 627 -18.20 7.40 -7.95
CA LEU A 627 -19.62 7.52 -8.27
C LEU A 627 -19.85 8.44 -9.46
N LYS A 628 -19.18 9.61 -9.51
CA LYS A 628 -19.22 10.53 -10.67
C LYS A 628 -18.66 9.88 -11.93
N GLY A 629 -17.55 9.16 -11.83
CA GLY A 629 -16.99 8.40 -12.95
C GLY A 629 -18.00 7.43 -13.55
N VAL A 630 -18.78 6.75 -12.71
CA VAL A 630 -19.83 5.82 -13.18
C VAL A 630 -21.04 6.56 -13.77
N VAL A 631 -21.59 7.55 -13.07
CA VAL A 631 -22.90 8.14 -13.42
C VAL A 631 -22.83 9.35 -14.35
N GLU A 632 -21.72 10.10 -14.35
CA GLU A 632 -21.52 11.28 -15.20
C GLU A 632 -20.67 10.95 -16.43
N ASP A 633 -19.58 10.19 -16.26
CA ASP A 633 -18.62 9.90 -17.34
C ASP A 633 -18.92 8.59 -18.07
N GLY A 634 -19.74 7.71 -17.49
CA GLY A 634 -20.05 6.40 -18.04
C GLY A 634 -18.88 5.41 -18.02
N LEU A 635 -17.93 5.57 -17.07
CA LEU A 635 -16.84 4.61 -16.88
C LEU A 635 -17.40 3.27 -16.37
N ASP A 636 -16.97 2.16 -16.96
CA ASP A 636 -17.33 0.79 -16.55
C ASP A 636 -16.51 0.35 -15.31
N ILE A 637 -16.72 1.07 -14.20
CA ILE A 637 -16.15 0.73 -12.89
C ILE A 637 -17.15 -0.19 -12.20
N ARG A 638 -16.71 -1.40 -11.83
CA ARG A 638 -17.59 -2.46 -11.32
C ARG A 638 -17.43 -2.73 -9.84
N GLY A 639 -16.38 -2.22 -9.22
CA GLY A 639 -16.26 -2.31 -7.77
C GLY A 639 -15.08 -1.57 -7.19
N VAL A 640 -15.12 -1.43 -5.86
CA VAL A 640 -14.12 -0.77 -5.02
C VAL A 640 -13.87 -1.63 -3.78
N PHE A 641 -12.60 -1.98 -3.53
CA PHE A 641 -12.22 -2.76 -2.35
C PHE A 641 -11.27 -1.93 -1.49
N ALA A 642 -11.70 -1.54 -0.30
CA ALA A 642 -10.91 -0.69 0.57
C ALA A 642 -9.75 -1.47 1.20
N TRP A 643 -8.54 -0.94 1.06
CA TRP A 643 -7.38 -1.35 1.84
C TRP A 643 -7.33 -0.53 3.14
N SER A 644 -7.54 -1.12 4.30
CA SER A 644 -7.84 -2.53 4.53
C SER A 644 -9.02 -2.72 5.48
N MET A 645 -9.49 -3.96 5.55
CA MET A 645 -10.56 -4.36 6.47
C MET A 645 -10.24 -3.98 7.92
N LEU A 646 -8.97 -4.10 8.34
CA LEU A 646 -8.47 -3.78 9.67
C LEU A 646 -6.99 -3.44 9.62
N ASP A 647 -6.48 -2.75 10.66
CA ASP A 647 -5.06 -2.52 10.84
C ASP A 647 -4.33 -3.87 10.80
N ASN A 648 -3.17 -3.93 10.14
CA ASN A 648 -2.50 -5.19 9.86
C ASN A 648 -0.97 -5.05 9.83
N PHE A 649 -0.26 -6.14 9.51
CA PHE A 649 1.19 -6.13 9.29
C PHE A 649 1.52 -5.54 7.90
N GLU A 650 1.99 -4.30 7.86
CA GLU A 650 2.26 -3.54 6.64
C GLU A 650 3.71 -3.71 6.17
N TRP A 651 4.06 -4.95 5.81
CA TRP A 651 5.36 -5.29 5.22
C TRP A 651 6.54 -4.75 6.05
N ASN A 652 7.47 -4.01 5.41
CA ASN A 652 8.63 -3.42 6.05
C ASN A 652 8.28 -2.39 7.15
N SER A 653 7.06 -1.85 7.17
CA SER A 653 6.61 -0.96 8.23
C SER A 653 6.09 -1.73 9.46
N GLY A 654 5.91 -3.04 9.36
CA GLY A 654 5.41 -3.87 10.45
C GLY A 654 4.05 -3.40 10.96
N LEU A 655 3.89 -3.31 12.27
CA LEU A 655 2.67 -2.85 12.93
C LEU A 655 2.69 -1.34 13.18
N SER A 656 3.65 -0.58 12.66
CA SER A 656 3.69 0.87 12.84
C SER A 656 2.74 1.63 11.92
N THR A 657 2.41 1.07 10.76
CA THR A 657 1.45 1.67 9.81
C THR A 657 0.04 1.13 10.02
N ARG A 658 -0.94 1.99 9.84
CA ARG A 658 -2.36 1.68 10.10
C ARG A 658 -3.19 2.03 8.86
N PHE A 659 -3.61 1.04 8.08
CA PHE A 659 -4.50 1.24 6.92
C PHE A 659 -5.97 0.93 7.22
N GLY A 660 -6.24 0.21 8.31
CA GLY A 660 -7.55 -0.35 8.56
C GLY A 660 -8.64 0.67 8.79
N VAL A 661 -9.82 0.39 8.26
CA VAL A 661 -11.07 1.04 8.71
C VAL A 661 -11.50 0.56 10.11
N GLN A 662 -10.83 -0.46 10.63
CA GLN A 662 -10.99 -0.99 11.98
C GLN A 662 -9.64 -1.02 12.69
N TYR A 663 -9.64 -0.57 13.95
CA TYR A 663 -8.48 -0.66 14.83
C TYR A 663 -8.32 -2.08 15.36
N VAL A 664 -7.07 -2.56 15.40
CA VAL A 664 -6.68 -3.78 16.10
C VAL A 664 -5.89 -3.44 17.34
N ASP A 665 -6.33 -3.92 18.51
CA ASP A 665 -5.57 -3.76 19.74
C ASP A 665 -4.41 -4.76 19.83
N TYR A 666 -3.21 -4.32 19.47
CA TYR A 666 -2.01 -5.15 19.54
C TYR A 666 -1.53 -5.42 20.98
N ASN A 667 -2.04 -4.71 21.98
CA ASN A 667 -1.80 -5.02 23.40
C ASN A 667 -2.77 -6.08 23.93
N SER A 668 -3.86 -6.34 23.20
CA SER A 668 -4.80 -7.41 23.55
C SER A 668 -4.30 -8.74 23.00
N PRO A 669 -4.23 -9.80 23.83
CA PRO A 669 -3.86 -11.13 23.34
C PRO A 669 -4.86 -11.63 22.29
N THR A 670 -6.11 -11.18 22.32
CA THR A 670 -7.12 -11.59 21.34
C THR A 670 -7.26 -10.63 20.16
N ARG A 671 -6.33 -9.66 19.99
CA ARG A 671 -6.34 -8.68 18.89
C ARG A 671 -7.70 -8.01 18.68
N GLN A 672 -8.32 -7.48 19.73
CA GLN A 672 -9.70 -6.97 19.66
C GLN A 672 -9.89 -5.91 18.54
N ARG A 673 -10.97 -6.03 17.76
CA ARG A 673 -11.33 -5.07 16.69
C ARG A 673 -12.26 -3.96 17.18
N THR A 674 -12.01 -2.72 16.76
CA THR A 674 -12.91 -1.57 16.99
C THR A 674 -13.16 -0.82 15.68
N PHE A 675 -14.42 -0.53 15.33
CA PHE A 675 -14.73 0.28 14.13
C PHE A 675 -14.21 1.70 14.31
N LYS A 676 -13.50 2.22 13.30
CA LYS A 676 -13.16 3.64 13.20
C LYS A 676 -14.29 4.41 12.52
N ARG A 677 -14.21 5.74 12.51
CA ARG A 677 -15.18 6.60 11.83
C ARG A 677 -15.26 6.28 10.34
N SER A 678 -14.11 6.06 9.70
CA SER A 678 -14.03 5.70 8.28
C SER A 678 -14.93 4.51 7.92
N ALA A 679 -14.94 3.44 8.71
CA ALA A 679 -15.82 2.28 8.49
C ALA A 679 -17.31 2.67 8.47
N LEU A 680 -17.74 3.46 9.45
CA LEU A 680 -19.15 3.83 9.62
C LEU A 680 -19.61 4.83 8.56
N GLU A 681 -18.76 5.80 8.19
CA GLU A 681 -19.08 6.78 7.16
C GLU A 681 -19.06 6.19 5.75
N MET A 682 -18.12 5.28 5.45
CA MET A 682 -18.15 4.48 4.22
C MET A 682 -19.42 3.63 4.12
N SER A 683 -19.83 2.99 5.22
CA SER A 683 -21.09 2.23 5.28
C SER A 683 -22.32 3.13 5.06
N GLU A 684 -22.35 4.32 5.65
CA GLU A 684 -23.41 5.30 5.42
C GLU A 684 -23.46 5.74 3.95
N PHE A 685 -22.31 6.05 3.34
CA PHE A 685 -22.19 6.38 1.93
C PHE A 685 -22.72 5.22 1.07
N TRP A 686 -22.23 4.00 1.26
CA TRP A 686 -22.64 2.85 0.46
C TRP A 686 -24.14 2.57 0.58
N ASN A 687 -24.70 2.59 1.79
CA ASN A 687 -26.14 2.37 1.97
C ASN A 687 -27.00 3.45 1.30
N ALA A 688 -26.50 4.69 1.23
CA ALA A 688 -27.17 5.78 0.54
C ALA A 688 -27.03 5.72 -0.99
N HIS A 689 -25.98 5.07 -1.53
CA HIS A 689 -25.64 5.07 -2.95
C HIS A 689 -25.74 3.71 -3.65
N ARG A 690 -25.98 2.61 -2.92
CA ARG A 690 -26.27 1.32 -3.54
C ARG A 690 -27.67 1.29 -4.15
N CYS A 691 -27.80 0.58 -5.27
CA CYS A 691 -29.11 0.29 -5.85
C CYS A 691 -29.94 -0.52 -4.84
N SER A 692 -31.23 -0.21 -4.72
CA SER A 692 -32.14 -1.06 -3.93
C SER A 692 -32.47 -2.32 -4.73
N ASP A 693 -32.49 -3.48 -4.06
CA ASP A 693 -32.83 -4.76 -4.67
C ASP A 693 -34.20 -4.81 -5.35
#